data_AF-A0A926X4Q4-F1
#
_entry.id   AF-A0A926X4Q4-F1
#
_cell.length_a   1.000
_cell.length_b   1.000
_cell.length_c   1.000
_cell.angle_alpha   90.00
_cell.angle_beta   90.00
_cell.angle_gamma   90.00
#
_symmetry.space_group_name_H-M   'P 1'
#
loop_
_entity.id
_entity.type
_entity.pdbx_description
1 polymer ?
#
loop_
_entity_poly.entity_id
_entity_poly.type
_entity_poly.pdbx_seq_one_letter_code
_entity_poly.pdbx_strand_id
1 'polypeptide(L)'
;MVQFNIDRVLQKTGALLGLSLTIASTHVAIAPSLTLAQVLSNSSAPNCQAERQQTQEAALNALLVQAEQAIASGQADQASRVLLQALQQLRAMPNSPIRVSLLERLVGSVGENVAYTSPLDQLVRAVSPQRPQAALAVLSAAFDLTRTVSNSYSASKTRTLIALANDYAQLRQPDQSHRILTEALTTSNTIQGAEFKAIALIGIAEAYVNAEQRDRVAPILERSLQSVQAIPNPNAYRKAAAIERIASLYAQIGQVDRALQVARLIEGTYQPNVTLAIANQYAELGQIDRALEVLQSVRLPEQKAPALAAIAGRVTAQQPQRAAQLYTQAVTTARASQNAEVLATVALRYVEAGGLVATADETIQAIANPGVQAPALGAIALAYARAGQEDRADARLTQAIERLGTIPEGGDRLPVLQRLIDQAAQSGRYDYALRIAETIQPGESAPFERVEVLTQLAERAIAAHRHDAALQIIEQIPPSFASWRDRLYPPILRELVQTESLDQAIAIAQQETADPSFQPRMLAVIAAQAKRMGQTEQSTTLFNRAIQLANQIDYASTQAEVLGAIAQAYLTAGQPEQATQWLNQTIATAQAIEDVPSRSHTLRTIAEQLTFANYHRAAIQVAEAIPDASERLAKLNEAMEKAIHAGDVTTLLTVLNRLDNPVLKTRWLIALADRHRQFGEVTQARTMLNQALQTARTVPGNESQMLTVRGGESSLVVEDDQDRGSFLMAIAVRYAQMGQLPQAQQIVQMLESTTLRQQLTQQINCYR
;
A
#
# COMPACT_ATOMS: atom_id res chain seq x y z
N MET A 1 -26.53 -30.69 14.75
CA MET A 1 -26.41 -29.22 14.94
C MET A 1 -25.07 -28.83 15.56
N VAL A 2 -23.99 -29.58 15.30
CA VAL A 2 -22.64 -29.40 15.90
C VAL A 2 -21.54 -29.35 14.82
N GLN A 3 -21.92 -29.31 13.53
CA GLN A 3 -20.99 -29.45 12.41
C GLN A 3 -20.88 -28.20 11.52
N PHE A 4 -21.52 -27.09 11.90
CA PHE A 4 -21.55 -25.86 11.11
C PHE A 4 -20.64 -24.73 11.65
N ASN A 5 -19.88 -24.99 12.73
CA ASN A 5 -19.01 -24.00 13.38
C ASN A 5 -17.50 -24.30 13.31
N ILE A 6 -17.08 -25.39 12.65
CA ILE A 6 -15.66 -25.72 12.47
C ILE A 6 -15.09 -25.03 11.22
N ASP A 7 -15.89 -24.82 10.17
CA ASP A 7 -15.44 -24.14 8.94
C ASP A 7 -15.18 -22.64 9.12
N ARG A 8 -15.80 -22.00 10.12
CA ARG A 8 -15.55 -20.59 10.44
C ARG A 8 -14.27 -20.37 11.23
N VAL A 9 -13.75 -21.42 11.88
CA VAL A 9 -12.46 -21.39 12.59
C VAL A 9 -11.31 -21.73 11.62
N LEU A 10 -11.51 -22.67 10.69
CA LEU A 10 -10.48 -23.01 9.69
C LEU A 10 -10.25 -21.93 8.63
N GLN A 11 -11.24 -21.08 8.33
CA GLN A 11 -11.03 -19.90 7.46
C GLN A 11 -10.26 -18.75 8.14
N LYS A 12 -10.11 -18.76 9.47
CA LYS A 12 -9.34 -17.74 10.21
C LYS A 12 -7.98 -18.25 10.73
N THR A 13 -7.76 -19.56 10.85
CA THR A 13 -6.49 -20.13 11.33
C THR A 13 -5.47 -20.44 10.23
N GLY A 14 -5.84 -20.37 8.95
CA GLY A 14 -4.90 -20.52 7.82
C GLY A 14 -4.00 -19.31 7.55
N ALA A 15 -4.12 -18.23 8.33
CA ALA A 15 -3.48 -16.94 8.05
C ALA A 15 -2.25 -16.62 8.94
N LEU A 16 -1.73 -17.55 9.75
CA LEU A 16 -0.71 -17.23 10.78
C LEU A 16 0.53 -18.13 10.81
N LEU A 17 0.83 -18.87 9.73
CA LEU A 17 2.13 -19.56 9.55
C LEU A 17 2.83 -19.18 8.22
N GLY A 18 2.74 -17.90 7.86
CA GLY A 18 3.47 -17.31 6.73
C GLY A 18 3.95 -15.91 7.09
N LEU A 19 5.11 -15.83 7.75
CA LEU A 19 5.81 -14.56 8.00
C LEU A 19 6.33 -14.00 6.66
N SER A 20 5.51 -13.21 5.98
CA SER A 20 5.94 -12.29 4.93
C SER A 20 6.00 -10.87 5.51
N LEU A 21 7.13 -10.19 5.28
CA LEU A 21 7.24 -8.75 5.48
C LEU A 21 6.25 -8.05 4.53
N THR A 22 5.21 -7.45 5.10
CA THR A 22 4.35 -6.48 4.42
C THR A 22 5.06 -5.12 4.32
N ILE A 23 5.93 -5.00 3.33
CA ILE A 23 6.11 -3.77 2.58
C ILE A 23 5.29 -3.97 1.31
N ALA A 24 4.36 -3.03 1.06
CA ALA A 24 3.37 -3.03 -0.02
C ALA A 24 3.73 -3.91 -1.23
N SER A 25 3.28 -5.15 -1.20
CA SER A 25 3.21 -6.01 -2.37
C SER A 25 2.08 -5.48 -3.23
N THR A 26 2.39 -4.60 -4.18
CA THR A 26 1.56 -4.49 -5.38
C THR A 26 1.48 -5.89 -5.95
N HIS A 27 0.31 -6.53 -5.80
CA HIS A 27 -0.11 -7.56 -6.71
C HIS A 27 -0.27 -6.86 -8.06
N VAL A 28 0.86 -6.67 -8.75
CA VAL A 28 0.85 -6.73 -10.21
C VAL A 28 0.26 -8.10 -10.47
N ALA A 29 -1.01 -8.12 -10.85
CA ALA A 29 -1.50 -9.22 -11.65
C ALA A 29 -0.49 -9.32 -12.79
N ILE A 30 0.43 -10.28 -12.69
CA ILE A 30 1.19 -10.75 -13.82
C ILE A 30 0.09 -11.18 -14.77
N ALA A 31 -0.24 -10.31 -15.74
CA ALA A 31 -0.99 -10.74 -16.89
C ALA A 31 -0.28 -12.03 -17.31
N PRO A 32 -1.00 -13.17 -17.41
CA PRO A 32 -0.37 -14.41 -17.79
C PRO A 32 0.42 -14.09 -19.04
N SER A 33 1.73 -14.29 -18.99
CA SER A 33 2.54 -14.32 -20.20
C SER A 33 1.78 -15.28 -21.12
N LEU A 34 1.20 -14.72 -22.19
CA LEU A 34 0.43 -15.51 -23.14
C LEU A 34 1.32 -16.70 -23.49
N THR A 35 0.89 -17.89 -23.09
CA THR A 35 1.58 -19.12 -23.44
C THR A 35 1.73 -19.15 -24.97
N LEU A 36 2.80 -19.73 -25.50
CA LEU A 36 3.00 -19.85 -26.96
C LEU A 36 1.77 -20.45 -27.68
N ALA A 37 0.92 -21.19 -26.96
CA ALA A 37 -0.35 -21.70 -27.44
C ALA A 37 -1.42 -20.63 -27.76
N GLN A 38 -1.41 -19.46 -27.10
CA GLN A 38 -2.27 -18.33 -27.49
C GLN A 38 -1.72 -17.56 -28.70
N VAL A 39 -0.44 -17.74 -29.04
CA VAL A 39 0.16 -17.23 -30.28
C VAL A 39 -0.18 -18.15 -31.47
N LEU A 40 -0.31 -19.46 -31.24
CA LEU A 40 -0.55 -20.46 -32.28
C LEU A 40 -2.03 -20.63 -32.69
N SER A 41 -2.99 -20.03 -31.96
CA SER A 41 -4.43 -20.12 -32.32
C SER A 41 -4.91 -19.09 -33.36
N ASN A 42 -4.06 -18.13 -33.77
CA ASN A 42 -4.39 -17.18 -34.82
C ASN A 42 -3.62 -17.50 -36.10
N SER A 43 -4.27 -18.22 -37.02
CA SER A 43 -3.82 -18.42 -38.40
C SER A 43 -3.95 -17.13 -39.22
N SER A 44 -3.24 -16.08 -38.83
CA SER A 44 -3.07 -14.84 -39.59
C SER A 44 -1.73 -14.23 -39.22
N ALA A 45 -0.87 -14.01 -40.22
CA ALA A 45 0.43 -13.32 -40.26
C ALA A 45 1.10 -12.88 -38.92
N PRO A 46 2.42 -13.06 -38.75
CA PRO A 46 3.14 -12.67 -37.53
C PRO A 46 2.82 -11.22 -37.15
N ASN A 47 2.15 -11.03 -36.00
CA ASN A 47 1.62 -9.75 -35.57
C ASN A 47 2.69 -8.95 -34.82
N CYS A 48 3.75 -8.57 -35.53
CA CYS A 48 4.84 -7.75 -35.02
C CYS A 48 4.35 -6.41 -34.45
N GLN A 49 3.17 -5.92 -34.85
CA GLN A 49 2.57 -4.72 -34.28
C GLN A 49 1.95 -4.97 -32.92
N ALA A 50 1.21 -6.06 -32.72
CA ALA A 50 0.68 -6.43 -31.40
C ALA A 50 1.81 -6.82 -30.44
N GLU A 51 2.83 -7.55 -30.89
CA GLU A 51 4.01 -7.83 -30.08
C GLU A 51 4.79 -6.54 -29.75
N ARG A 52 4.99 -5.62 -30.71
CA ARG A 52 5.59 -4.31 -30.42
C ARG A 52 4.73 -3.48 -29.47
N GLN A 53 3.40 -3.52 -29.58
CA GLN A 53 2.47 -2.79 -28.70
C GLN A 53 2.45 -3.38 -27.29
N GLN A 54 2.39 -4.70 -27.15
CA GLN A 54 2.50 -5.40 -25.87
C GLN A 54 3.88 -5.19 -25.24
N THR A 55 4.94 -5.19 -26.05
CA THR A 55 6.30 -4.85 -25.59
C THR A 55 6.39 -3.39 -25.16
N GLN A 56 5.73 -2.46 -25.86
CA GLN A 56 5.68 -1.04 -25.49
C GLN A 56 4.91 -0.81 -24.21
N GLU A 57 3.77 -1.49 -24.02
CA GLU A 57 2.99 -1.41 -22.78
C GLU A 57 3.74 -2.07 -21.61
N ALA A 58 4.35 -3.23 -21.81
CA ALA A 58 5.18 -3.89 -20.81
C ALA A 58 6.42 -3.06 -20.46
N ALA A 59 7.08 -2.45 -21.45
CA ALA A 59 8.21 -1.55 -21.23
C ALA A 59 7.79 -0.31 -20.45
N LEU A 60 6.63 0.27 -20.77
CA LEU A 60 6.10 1.41 -20.03
C LEU A 60 5.72 1.02 -18.60
N ASN A 61 5.06 -0.12 -18.40
CA ASN A 61 4.75 -0.65 -17.07
C ASN A 61 6.01 -0.89 -16.25
N ALA A 62 7.07 -1.43 -16.84
CA ALA A 62 8.35 -1.60 -16.17
C ALA A 62 8.97 -0.26 -15.76
N LEU A 63 8.90 0.77 -16.61
CA LEU A 63 9.33 2.13 -16.25
C LEU A 63 8.50 2.71 -15.10
N LEU A 64 7.19 2.52 -15.09
CA LEU A 64 6.33 3.00 -13.99
C LEU A 64 6.71 2.32 -12.66
N VAL A 65 6.92 0.99 -12.65
CA VAL A 65 7.38 0.26 -11.46
C VAL A 65 8.75 0.75 -10.99
N GLN A 66 9.69 0.98 -11.91
CA GLN A 66 11.01 1.54 -11.57
C GLN A 66 10.91 2.96 -10.97
N ALA A 67 10.01 3.80 -11.49
CA ALA A 67 9.76 5.12 -10.94
C ALA A 67 9.18 5.03 -9.52
N GLU A 68 8.19 4.18 -9.30
CA GLU A 68 7.58 3.94 -7.97
C GLU A 68 8.62 3.44 -6.96
N GLN A 69 9.49 2.50 -7.35
CA GLN A 69 10.59 2.02 -6.51
C GLN A 69 11.60 3.12 -6.16
N ALA A 70 11.97 3.96 -7.13
CA ALA A 70 12.86 5.09 -6.91
C ALA A 70 12.22 6.12 -5.97
N ILE A 71 10.91 6.38 -6.08
CA ILE A 71 10.17 7.26 -5.17
C ILE A 71 10.16 6.67 -3.75
N ALA A 72 9.83 5.39 -3.61
CA ALA A 72 9.81 4.70 -2.31
C ALA A 72 11.21 4.69 -1.63
N SER A 73 12.27 4.74 -2.42
CA SER A 73 13.66 4.80 -1.95
C SER A 73 14.18 6.24 -1.74
N GLY A 74 13.33 7.26 -1.88
CA GLY A 74 13.72 8.67 -1.71
C GLY A 74 14.56 9.26 -2.85
N GLN A 75 14.65 8.59 -4.00
CA GLN A 75 15.49 8.95 -5.14
C GLN A 75 14.72 9.75 -6.21
N ALA A 76 14.28 10.97 -5.86
CA ALA A 76 13.42 11.79 -6.71
C ALA A 76 14.00 12.10 -8.11
N ASP A 77 15.31 12.35 -8.23
CA ASP A 77 15.95 12.63 -9.52
C ASP A 77 15.98 11.40 -10.45
N GLN A 78 16.10 10.21 -9.87
CA GLN A 78 16.03 8.96 -10.62
C GLN A 78 14.60 8.71 -11.09
N ALA A 79 13.62 8.86 -10.19
CA ALA A 79 12.20 8.76 -10.53
C ALA A 79 11.82 9.73 -11.66
N SER A 80 12.26 10.99 -11.57
CA SER A 80 12.04 12.00 -12.61
C SER A 80 12.58 11.57 -13.98
N ARG A 81 13.83 11.07 -14.03
CA ARG A 81 14.43 10.58 -15.29
C ARG A 81 13.62 9.44 -15.90
N VAL A 82 13.19 8.48 -15.08
CA VAL A 82 12.40 7.33 -15.53
C VAL A 82 11.02 7.76 -16.04
N LEU A 83 10.35 8.69 -15.35
CA LEU A 83 9.05 9.23 -15.78
C LEU A 83 9.16 10.06 -17.07
N LEU A 84 10.23 10.83 -17.25
CA LEU A 84 10.51 11.53 -18.52
C LEU A 84 10.70 10.54 -19.67
N GLN A 85 11.38 9.43 -19.43
CA GLN A 85 11.53 8.35 -20.42
C GLN A 85 10.18 7.72 -20.78
N ALA A 86 9.33 7.47 -19.78
CA ALA A 86 7.96 6.96 -19.99
C ALA A 86 7.11 7.92 -20.83
N LEU A 87 7.14 9.22 -20.53
CA LEU A 87 6.46 10.26 -21.31
C LEU A 87 6.98 10.37 -22.75
N GLN A 88 8.28 10.18 -22.96
CA GLN A 88 8.88 10.17 -24.29
C GLN A 88 8.40 8.96 -25.11
N GLN A 89 8.27 7.78 -24.50
CA GLN A 89 7.69 6.61 -25.16
C GLN A 89 6.22 6.83 -25.51
N LEU A 90 5.42 7.39 -24.59
CA LEU A 90 4.03 7.74 -24.85
C LEU A 90 3.87 8.79 -25.95
N ARG A 91 4.85 9.68 -26.13
CA ARG A 91 4.85 10.67 -27.21
C ARG A 91 5.03 10.04 -28.60
N ALA A 92 5.76 8.93 -28.68
CA ALA A 92 5.96 8.19 -29.93
C ALA A 92 4.74 7.34 -30.33
N MET A 93 3.77 7.16 -29.43
CA MET A 93 2.55 6.40 -29.70
C MET A 93 1.51 7.22 -30.48
N PRO A 94 0.71 6.58 -31.35
CA PRO A 94 -0.39 7.25 -32.04
C PRO A 94 -1.48 7.72 -31.05
N ASN A 95 -2.20 8.79 -31.40
CA ASN A 95 -3.40 9.25 -30.69
C ASN A 95 -4.47 8.15 -30.69
N SER A 96 -4.51 7.36 -29.62
CA SER A 96 -5.32 6.16 -29.46
C SER A 96 -5.87 6.06 -28.03
N PRO A 97 -6.94 5.28 -27.79
CA PRO A 97 -7.47 5.08 -26.44
C PRO A 97 -6.43 4.58 -25.44
N ILE A 98 -5.52 3.70 -25.89
CA ILE A 98 -4.44 3.14 -25.07
C ILE A 98 -3.47 4.23 -24.62
N ARG A 99 -3.04 5.10 -25.55
CA ARG A 99 -2.15 6.23 -25.21
C ARG A 99 -2.79 7.17 -24.19
N VAL A 100 -4.08 7.45 -24.31
CA VAL A 100 -4.83 8.30 -23.38
C VAL A 100 -4.94 7.64 -22.00
N SER A 101 -5.29 6.35 -21.96
CA SER A 101 -5.38 5.57 -20.71
C SER A 101 -4.05 5.49 -19.96
N LEU A 102 -2.96 5.21 -20.68
CA LEU A 102 -1.62 5.14 -20.07
C LEU A 102 -1.13 6.51 -19.59
N LEU A 103 -1.48 7.59 -20.30
CA LEU A 103 -1.22 8.96 -19.85
C LEU A 103 -1.99 9.29 -18.56
N GLU A 104 -3.28 8.97 -18.50
CA GLU A 104 -4.11 9.14 -17.29
C GLU A 104 -3.58 8.32 -16.11
N ARG A 105 -3.02 7.13 -16.35
CA ARG A 105 -2.41 6.33 -15.29
C ARG A 105 -1.08 6.92 -14.77
N LEU A 106 -0.26 7.49 -15.66
CA LEU A 106 1.01 8.13 -15.29
C LEU A 106 0.78 9.43 -14.51
N VAL A 107 -0.12 10.28 -15.01
CA VAL A 107 -0.40 11.62 -14.44
C VAL A 107 -1.42 11.56 -13.31
N GLY A 108 -2.39 10.67 -13.40
CA GLY A 108 -3.57 10.64 -12.53
C GLY A 108 -4.80 11.22 -13.22
N SER A 109 -5.99 10.87 -12.71
CA SER A 109 -7.26 11.43 -13.18
C SER A 109 -8.16 11.78 -12.00
N VAL A 110 -8.89 12.90 -12.11
CA VAL A 110 -9.86 13.33 -11.10
C VAL A 110 -11.25 12.76 -11.48
N GLY A 111 -11.79 11.82 -10.69
CA GLY A 111 -13.06 11.13 -10.95
C GLY A 111 -13.62 10.36 -9.74
N GLU A 112 -14.93 10.02 -9.78
CA GLU A 112 -15.76 9.68 -8.60
C GLU A 112 -15.51 8.35 -7.88
N ASN A 113 -14.57 7.49 -8.29
CA ASN A 113 -14.25 6.30 -7.48
C ASN A 113 -12.82 5.78 -7.71
N VAL A 114 -12.16 5.47 -6.59
CA VAL A 114 -10.78 4.98 -6.39
C VAL A 114 -9.69 6.05 -6.54
N ALA A 115 -9.11 6.45 -5.41
CA ALA A 115 -7.87 7.21 -5.33
C ALA A 115 -6.69 6.34 -5.75
N TYR A 116 -6.47 6.17 -7.06
CA TYR A 116 -5.19 5.71 -7.56
C TYR A 116 -4.20 6.88 -7.48
N THR A 117 -3.25 6.82 -6.55
CA THR A 117 -2.10 7.74 -6.53
C THR A 117 -1.22 7.43 -7.74
N SER A 118 -1.14 8.35 -8.69
CA SER A 118 -0.33 8.18 -9.89
C SER A 118 1.17 8.28 -9.54
N PRO A 119 2.07 7.70 -10.35
CA PRO A 119 3.51 7.86 -10.15
C PRO A 119 3.96 9.33 -10.14
N LEU A 120 3.27 10.21 -10.89
CA LEU A 120 3.54 11.65 -10.87
C LEU A 120 3.10 12.32 -9.56
N ASP A 121 1.90 12.02 -9.06
CA ASP A 121 1.41 12.51 -7.75
C ASP A 121 2.33 12.04 -6.62
N GLN A 122 2.79 10.78 -6.67
CA GLN A 122 3.76 10.24 -5.72
C GLN A 122 5.09 10.99 -5.77
N LEU A 123 5.62 11.30 -6.97
CA LEU A 123 6.84 12.10 -7.11
C LEU A 123 6.64 13.51 -6.55
N VAL A 124 5.52 14.16 -6.86
CA VAL A 124 5.18 15.51 -6.38
C VAL A 124 5.10 15.56 -4.85
N ARG A 125 4.53 14.52 -4.21
CA ARG A 125 4.49 14.39 -2.74
C ARG A 125 5.85 14.10 -2.13
N ALA A 126 6.71 13.35 -2.82
CA ALA A 126 8.03 12.99 -2.34
C ALA A 126 9.05 14.15 -2.39
N VAL A 127 8.81 15.17 -3.22
CA VAL A 127 9.70 16.34 -3.31
C VAL A 127 9.25 17.49 -2.41
N SER A 128 10.22 18.18 -1.81
CA SER A 128 9.97 19.37 -1.01
C SER A 128 9.58 20.56 -1.92
N PRO A 129 8.59 21.40 -1.56
CA PRO A 129 8.27 22.62 -2.31
C PRO A 129 9.46 23.57 -2.55
N GLN A 130 10.50 23.48 -1.70
CA GLN A 130 11.74 24.27 -1.81
C GLN A 130 12.75 23.69 -2.81
N ARG A 131 12.60 22.43 -3.25
CA ARG A 131 13.44 21.78 -4.27
C ARG A 131 12.59 20.98 -5.28
N PRO A 132 11.74 21.66 -6.07
CA PRO A 132 10.75 20.99 -6.90
C PRO A 132 11.28 20.59 -8.29
N GLN A 133 12.58 20.80 -8.60
CA GLN A 133 13.07 20.75 -9.98
C GLN A 133 12.82 19.39 -10.67
N ALA A 134 13.00 18.28 -9.93
CA ALA A 134 12.75 16.94 -10.44
C ALA A 134 11.28 16.76 -10.89
N ALA A 135 10.31 17.18 -10.08
CA ALA A 135 8.90 17.06 -10.42
C ALA A 135 8.47 18.06 -11.52
N LEU A 136 8.98 19.30 -11.50
CA LEU A 136 8.60 20.33 -12.47
C LEU A 136 8.98 19.95 -13.91
N ALA A 137 10.11 19.27 -14.12
CA ALA A 137 10.51 18.80 -15.45
C ALA A 137 9.50 17.78 -16.01
N VAL A 138 9.10 16.81 -15.18
CA VAL A 138 8.10 15.79 -15.55
C VAL A 138 6.74 16.43 -15.80
N LEU A 139 6.30 17.34 -14.93
CA LEU A 139 5.03 18.05 -15.06
C LEU A 139 4.96 18.86 -16.36
N SER A 140 6.03 19.55 -16.74
CA SER A 140 6.10 20.28 -18.00
C SER A 140 5.99 19.35 -19.21
N ALA A 141 6.71 18.23 -19.20
CA ALA A 141 6.66 17.25 -20.28
C ALA A 141 5.28 16.57 -20.39
N ALA A 142 4.65 16.26 -19.24
CA ALA A 142 3.31 15.69 -19.19
C ALA A 142 2.25 16.67 -19.70
N PHE A 143 2.38 17.96 -19.36
CA PHE A 143 1.53 19.02 -19.91
C PHE A 143 1.67 19.10 -21.43
N ASP A 144 2.90 19.18 -21.96
CA ASP A 144 3.15 19.19 -23.40
C ASP A 144 2.55 17.99 -24.12
N LEU A 145 2.69 16.79 -23.54
CA LEU A 145 2.12 15.57 -24.09
C LEU A 145 0.59 15.62 -24.09
N THR A 146 -0.02 16.08 -22.99
CA THR A 146 -1.48 16.23 -22.86
C THR A 146 -2.06 17.17 -23.92
N ARG A 147 -1.34 18.24 -24.29
CA ARG A 147 -1.77 19.14 -25.36
C ARG A 147 -1.90 18.45 -26.72
N THR A 148 -1.09 17.42 -26.97
CA THR A 148 -1.12 16.64 -28.22
C THR A 148 -2.25 15.61 -28.28
N VAL A 149 -3.00 15.40 -27.18
CA VAL A 149 -4.18 14.54 -27.14
C VAL A 149 -5.30 15.17 -27.97
N SER A 150 -5.88 14.36 -28.86
CA SER A 150 -7.00 14.74 -29.73
C SER A 150 -8.21 15.27 -28.96
N ASN A 151 -8.91 16.26 -29.54
CA ASN A 151 -10.14 16.84 -28.98
C ASN A 151 -11.30 15.83 -28.90
N SER A 152 -11.22 14.69 -29.61
CA SER A 152 -12.13 13.56 -29.44
C SER A 152 -12.12 12.97 -28.02
N TYR A 153 -11.07 13.26 -27.23
CA TYR A 153 -10.92 12.85 -25.84
C TYR A 153 -10.97 14.04 -24.88
N SER A 154 -11.73 15.08 -25.20
CA SER A 154 -11.78 16.36 -24.46
C SER A 154 -12.05 16.21 -22.95
N ALA A 155 -12.87 15.24 -22.54
CA ALA A 155 -13.13 14.98 -21.12
C ALA A 155 -11.90 14.43 -20.38
N SER A 156 -11.23 13.41 -20.96
CA SER A 156 -9.97 12.84 -20.44
C SER A 156 -8.84 13.87 -20.42
N LYS A 157 -8.72 14.63 -21.51
CA LYS A 157 -7.77 15.75 -21.61
C LYS A 157 -8.01 16.78 -20.50
N THR A 158 -9.26 17.17 -20.27
CA THR A 158 -9.60 18.12 -19.20
C THR A 158 -9.28 17.57 -17.81
N ARG A 159 -9.59 16.30 -17.52
CA ARG A 159 -9.23 15.64 -16.24
C ARG A 159 -7.73 15.59 -16.00
N THR A 160 -6.97 15.27 -17.04
CA THR A 160 -5.49 15.23 -16.99
C THR A 160 -4.91 16.63 -16.73
N LEU A 161 -5.45 17.66 -17.38
CA LEU A 161 -5.05 19.06 -17.15
C LEU A 161 -5.37 19.52 -15.72
N ILE A 162 -6.51 19.13 -15.15
CA ILE A 162 -6.86 19.43 -13.75
C ILE A 162 -5.86 18.78 -12.80
N ALA A 163 -5.50 17.50 -13.01
CA ALA A 163 -4.51 16.80 -12.19
C ALA A 163 -3.15 17.52 -12.21
N LEU A 164 -2.64 17.84 -13.41
CA LEU A 164 -1.39 18.58 -13.56
C LEU A 164 -1.44 19.96 -12.86
N ALA A 165 -2.56 20.67 -12.96
CA ALA A 165 -2.72 21.97 -12.30
C ALA A 165 -2.69 21.86 -10.77
N ASN A 166 -3.27 20.81 -10.19
CA ASN A 166 -3.20 20.53 -8.75
C ASN A 166 -1.76 20.23 -8.32
N ASP A 167 -1.02 19.44 -9.10
CA ASP A 167 0.38 19.13 -8.82
C ASP A 167 1.25 20.40 -8.83
N TYR A 168 1.05 21.29 -9.82
CA TYR A 168 1.71 22.60 -9.82
C TYR A 168 1.31 23.47 -8.63
N ALA A 169 0.04 23.43 -8.19
CA ALA A 169 -0.41 24.17 -7.00
C ALA A 169 0.28 23.66 -5.72
N GLN A 170 0.40 22.33 -5.56
CA GLN A 170 1.09 21.70 -4.44
C GLN A 170 2.58 22.09 -4.37
N LEU A 171 3.23 22.26 -5.52
CA LEU A 171 4.61 22.75 -5.63
C LEU A 171 4.75 24.28 -5.55
N ARG A 172 3.70 25.00 -5.11
CA ARG A 172 3.68 26.47 -4.99
C ARG A 172 3.99 27.19 -6.31
N GLN A 173 3.49 26.67 -7.43
CA GLN A 173 3.60 27.28 -8.77
C GLN A 173 2.24 27.79 -9.27
N PRO A 174 1.65 28.83 -8.65
CA PRO A 174 0.30 29.29 -8.94
C PRO A 174 0.11 29.80 -10.38
N ASP A 175 1.12 30.42 -10.98
CA ASP A 175 1.05 30.93 -12.35
C ASP A 175 1.00 29.83 -13.42
N GLN A 176 1.68 28.70 -13.15
CA GLN A 176 1.64 27.53 -14.04
C GLN A 176 0.31 26.81 -13.89
N SER A 177 -0.13 26.60 -12.64
CA SER A 177 -1.45 26.05 -12.33
C SER A 177 -2.56 26.85 -13.04
N HIS A 178 -2.52 28.18 -12.94
CA HIS A 178 -3.50 29.05 -13.60
C HIS A 178 -3.52 28.90 -15.13
N ARG A 179 -2.34 28.86 -15.76
CA ARG A 179 -2.23 28.67 -17.22
C ARG A 179 -2.85 27.36 -17.66
N ILE A 180 -2.55 26.27 -16.96
CA ILE A 180 -3.09 24.94 -17.26
C ILE A 180 -4.61 24.93 -17.03
N LEU A 181 -5.11 25.55 -15.96
CA LEU A 181 -6.55 25.63 -15.71
C LEU A 181 -7.30 26.47 -16.74
N THR A 182 -6.66 27.48 -17.34
CA THR A 182 -7.24 28.24 -18.46
C THR A 182 -7.35 27.38 -19.72
N GLU A 183 -6.36 26.52 -19.97
CA GLU A 183 -6.44 25.54 -21.05
C GLU A 183 -7.49 24.45 -20.77
N ALA A 184 -7.62 24.00 -19.52
CA ALA A 184 -8.68 23.09 -19.08
C ALA A 184 -10.06 23.71 -19.30
N LEU A 185 -10.26 24.99 -18.95
CA LEU A 185 -11.50 25.73 -19.21
C LEU A 185 -11.81 25.80 -20.71
N THR A 186 -10.80 26.04 -21.53
CA THR A 186 -10.96 26.11 -23.00
C THR A 186 -11.33 24.74 -23.56
N THR A 187 -10.65 23.68 -23.13
CA THR A 187 -10.91 22.29 -23.53
C THR A 187 -12.31 21.85 -23.09
N SER A 188 -12.76 22.24 -21.90
CA SER A 188 -14.07 21.89 -21.36
C SER A 188 -15.24 22.34 -22.23
N ASN A 189 -15.06 23.39 -23.05
CA ASN A 189 -16.08 23.85 -23.99
C ASN A 189 -16.37 22.83 -25.10
N THR A 190 -15.42 21.94 -25.40
CA THR A 190 -15.53 20.91 -26.44
C THR A 190 -16.11 19.58 -25.91
N ILE A 191 -16.35 19.48 -24.60
CA ILE A 191 -16.96 18.31 -23.97
C ILE A 191 -18.42 18.20 -24.40
N GLN A 192 -18.80 17.02 -24.89
CA GLN A 192 -20.17 16.69 -25.27
C GLN A 192 -20.95 16.20 -24.05
N GLY A 193 -22.19 16.65 -23.92
CA GLY A 193 -23.07 16.31 -22.79
C GLY A 193 -23.00 17.30 -21.64
N ALA A 194 -24.16 17.78 -21.21
CA ALA A 194 -24.32 18.79 -20.16
C ALA A 194 -23.76 18.31 -18.80
N GLU A 195 -23.95 17.03 -18.49
CA GLU A 195 -23.44 16.39 -17.27
C GLU A 195 -21.91 16.36 -17.21
N PHE A 196 -21.26 15.81 -18.25
CA PHE A 196 -19.79 15.73 -18.31
C PHE A 196 -19.15 17.11 -18.29
N LYS A 197 -19.81 18.10 -18.90
CA LYS A 197 -19.37 19.50 -18.89
C LYS A 197 -19.49 20.12 -17.50
N ALA A 198 -20.60 19.90 -16.79
CA ALA A 198 -20.78 20.37 -15.42
C ALA A 198 -19.72 19.79 -14.47
N ILE A 199 -19.48 18.47 -14.53
CA ILE A 199 -18.48 17.79 -13.70
C ILE A 199 -17.07 18.33 -13.98
N ALA A 200 -16.72 18.54 -15.26
CA ALA A 200 -15.44 19.11 -15.63
C ALA A 200 -15.26 20.54 -15.09
N LEU A 201 -16.29 21.38 -15.16
CA LEU A 201 -16.24 22.75 -14.63
C LEU A 201 -16.16 22.77 -13.10
N ILE A 202 -16.82 21.84 -12.40
CA ILE A 202 -16.68 21.67 -10.95
C ILE A 202 -15.23 21.29 -10.59
N GLY A 203 -14.64 20.32 -11.29
CA GLY A 203 -13.25 19.92 -11.04
C GLY A 203 -12.23 21.04 -11.31
N ILE A 204 -12.48 21.88 -12.32
CA ILE A 204 -11.67 23.07 -12.57
C ILE A 204 -11.82 24.10 -11.42
N ALA A 205 -13.06 24.33 -10.96
CA ALA A 205 -13.32 25.23 -9.84
C ALA A 205 -12.65 24.75 -8.54
N GLU A 206 -12.71 23.46 -8.24
CA GLU A 206 -11.99 22.80 -7.14
C GLU A 206 -10.47 23.04 -7.25
N ALA A 207 -9.90 22.87 -8.44
CA ALA A 207 -8.47 23.12 -8.64
C ALA A 207 -8.09 24.60 -8.47
N TYR A 208 -8.95 25.55 -8.85
CA TYR A 208 -8.75 26.97 -8.53
C TYR A 208 -8.81 27.25 -7.02
N VAL A 209 -9.67 26.55 -6.27
CA VAL A 209 -9.70 26.64 -4.80
C VAL A 209 -8.40 26.11 -4.20
N ASN A 210 -7.94 24.93 -4.65
CA ASN A 210 -6.67 24.33 -4.21
C ASN A 210 -5.46 25.19 -4.54
N ALA A 211 -5.50 25.91 -5.67
CA ALA A 211 -4.47 26.86 -6.08
C ALA A 211 -4.56 28.23 -5.38
N GLU A 212 -5.40 28.38 -4.36
CA GLU A 212 -5.64 29.61 -3.60
C GLU A 212 -6.14 30.81 -4.46
N GLN A 213 -6.68 30.55 -5.65
CA GLN A 213 -7.15 31.56 -6.61
C GLN A 213 -8.67 31.74 -6.59
N ARG A 214 -9.20 32.13 -5.43
CA ARG A 214 -10.64 32.15 -5.14
C ARG A 214 -11.47 33.07 -6.04
N ASP A 215 -10.91 34.19 -6.50
CA ASP A 215 -11.61 35.17 -7.34
C ASP A 215 -12.05 34.61 -8.70
N ARG A 216 -11.43 33.52 -9.15
CA ARG A 216 -11.74 32.87 -10.44
C ARG A 216 -12.86 31.84 -10.35
N VAL A 217 -13.24 31.43 -9.14
CA VAL A 217 -14.11 30.27 -8.90
C VAL A 217 -15.57 30.58 -9.24
N ALA A 218 -16.12 31.70 -8.76
CA ALA A 218 -17.53 32.02 -8.92
C ALA A 218 -18.02 32.05 -10.39
N PRO A 219 -17.32 32.69 -11.35
CA PRO A 219 -17.72 32.64 -12.76
C PRO A 219 -17.76 31.22 -13.36
N ILE A 220 -16.89 30.33 -12.89
CA ILE A 220 -16.83 28.93 -13.35
C ILE A 220 -18.00 28.15 -12.76
N LEU A 221 -18.31 28.37 -11.49
CA LEU A 221 -19.47 27.77 -10.81
C LEU A 221 -20.80 28.18 -11.47
N GLU A 222 -20.97 29.44 -11.87
CA GLU A 222 -22.16 29.87 -12.63
C GLU A 222 -22.29 29.14 -13.96
N ARG A 223 -21.19 29.00 -14.72
CA ARG A 223 -21.18 28.23 -15.98
C ARG A 223 -21.48 26.74 -15.75
N SER A 224 -21.02 26.19 -14.63
CA SER A 224 -21.34 24.83 -14.24
C SER A 224 -22.82 24.69 -13.92
N LEU A 225 -23.39 25.62 -13.14
CA LEU A 225 -24.81 25.61 -12.79
C LEU A 225 -25.72 25.70 -14.02
N GLN A 226 -25.35 26.52 -15.03
CA GLN A 226 -26.04 26.55 -16.33
C GLN A 226 -25.99 25.18 -17.04
N SER A 227 -24.83 24.51 -16.99
CA SER A 227 -24.68 23.17 -17.56
C SER A 227 -25.53 22.14 -16.79
N VAL A 228 -25.60 22.25 -15.46
CA VAL A 228 -26.45 21.40 -14.60
C VAL A 228 -27.94 21.60 -14.90
N GLN A 229 -28.37 22.82 -15.17
CA GLN A 229 -29.76 23.11 -15.55
C GLN A 229 -30.15 22.50 -16.91
N ALA A 230 -29.18 22.35 -17.81
CA ALA A 230 -29.36 21.71 -19.12
C ALA A 230 -29.34 20.17 -19.08
N ILE A 231 -29.14 19.55 -17.91
CA ILE A 231 -29.19 18.08 -17.74
C ILE A 231 -30.66 17.62 -17.84
N PRO A 232 -31.00 16.66 -18.72
CA PRO A 232 -32.35 16.12 -18.84
C PRO A 232 -32.90 15.54 -17.51
N ASN A 233 -34.21 15.71 -17.30
CA ASN A 233 -34.90 15.48 -16.02
C ASN A 233 -34.88 14.05 -15.40
N PRO A 234 -34.68 12.90 -16.10
CA PRO A 234 -34.67 11.60 -15.42
C PRO A 234 -33.48 11.39 -14.45
N ASN A 235 -32.51 12.30 -14.41
CA ASN A 235 -31.31 12.21 -13.56
C ASN A 235 -31.35 13.17 -12.36
N ALA A 236 -32.48 13.26 -11.64
CA ALA A 236 -32.64 14.15 -10.48
C ALA A 236 -31.54 13.98 -9.41
N TYR A 237 -31.07 12.74 -9.20
CA TYR A 237 -29.96 12.42 -8.31
C TYR A 237 -28.64 13.10 -8.73
N ARG A 238 -28.25 12.96 -10.01
CA ARG A 238 -26.99 13.52 -10.52
C ARG A 238 -27.01 15.04 -10.53
N LYS A 239 -28.18 15.62 -10.80
CA LYS A 239 -28.42 17.06 -10.72
C LYS A 239 -28.24 17.56 -9.27
N ALA A 240 -28.82 16.89 -8.29
CA ALA A 240 -28.65 17.22 -6.87
C ALA A 240 -27.18 17.14 -6.42
N ALA A 241 -26.47 16.06 -6.77
CA ALA A 241 -25.05 15.89 -6.43
C ALA A 241 -24.15 17.00 -7.00
N ALA A 242 -24.39 17.42 -8.24
CA ALA A 242 -23.66 18.54 -8.84
C ALA A 242 -23.97 19.88 -8.15
N ILE A 243 -25.25 20.14 -7.82
CA ILE A 243 -25.66 21.37 -7.11
C ILE A 243 -25.03 21.42 -5.71
N GLU A 244 -24.98 20.29 -4.99
CA GLU A 244 -24.35 20.18 -3.68
C GLU A 244 -22.86 20.55 -3.73
N ARG A 245 -22.11 20.02 -4.70
CA ARG A 245 -20.69 20.38 -4.89
C ARG A 245 -20.51 21.87 -5.22
N ILE A 246 -21.36 22.42 -6.08
CA ILE A 246 -21.34 23.86 -6.42
C ILE A 246 -21.62 24.73 -5.18
N ALA A 247 -22.65 24.39 -4.39
CA ALA A 247 -22.99 25.12 -3.17
C ALA A 247 -21.84 25.06 -2.15
N SER A 248 -21.22 23.90 -1.97
CA SER A 248 -20.08 23.71 -1.08
C SER A 248 -18.88 24.55 -1.51
N LEU A 249 -18.59 24.63 -2.81
CA LEU A 249 -17.50 25.47 -3.34
C LEU A 249 -17.77 26.97 -3.14
N TYR A 250 -19.01 27.42 -3.33
CA TYR A 250 -19.39 28.80 -2.99
C TYR A 250 -19.18 29.10 -1.49
N ALA A 251 -19.50 28.15 -0.61
CA ALA A 251 -19.27 28.28 0.83
C ALA A 251 -17.77 28.37 1.16
N GLN A 252 -16.93 27.53 0.55
CA GLN A 252 -15.48 27.51 0.74
C GLN A 252 -14.79 28.82 0.31
N ILE A 253 -15.26 29.46 -0.76
CA ILE A 253 -14.73 30.77 -1.19
C ILE A 253 -15.33 31.95 -0.40
N GLY A 254 -16.16 31.69 0.62
CA GLY A 254 -16.76 32.71 1.49
C GLY A 254 -18.03 33.35 0.94
N GLN A 255 -18.54 32.92 -0.21
CA GLN A 255 -19.80 33.40 -0.79
C GLN A 255 -21.00 32.60 -0.26
N VAL A 256 -21.18 32.62 1.06
CA VAL A 256 -22.11 31.75 1.76
C VAL A 256 -23.59 32.05 1.42
N ASP A 257 -23.94 33.30 1.11
CA ASP A 257 -25.28 33.67 0.63
C ASP A 257 -25.60 33.01 -0.72
N ARG A 258 -24.63 32.99 -1.62
CA ARG A 258 -24.78 32.33 -2.93
C ARG A 258 -24.84 30.82 -2.77
N ALA A 259 -24.03 30.25 -1.88
CA ALA A 259 -24.09 28.83 -1.52
C ALA A 259 -25.51 28.43 -1.08
N LEU A 260 -26.14 29.22 -0.20
CA LEU A 260 -27.51 28.97 0.27
C LEU A 260 -28.54 29.06 -0.86
N GLN A 261 -28.43 30.05 -1.75
CA GLN A 261 -29.30 30.17 -2.91
C GLN A 261 -29.20 28.95 -3.83
N VAL A 262 -27.97 28.48 -4.09
CA VAL A 262 -27.71 27.31 -4.93
C VAL A 262 -28.23 26.04 -4.24
N ALA A 263 -28.01 25.87 -2.95
CA ALA A 263 -28.50 24.70 -2.19
C ALA A 263 -30.03 24.59 -2.17
N ARG A 264 -30.75 25.72 -2.24
CA ARG A 264 -32.22 25.74 -2.35
C ARG A 264 -32.76 25.21 -3.69
N LEU A 265 -31.90 25.05 -4.70
CA LEU A 265 -32.27 24.43 -5.98
C LEU A 265 -32.36 22.89 -5.89
N ILE A 266 -31.94 22.29 -4.77
CA ILE A 266 -32.04 20.85 -4.52
C ILE A 266 -33.46 20.52 -4.04
N GLU A 267 -34.16 19.66 -4.78
CA GLU A 267 -35.45 19.11 -4.37
C GLU A 267 -35.26 17.82 -3.55
N GLY A 268 -36.03 17.65 -2.46
CA GLY A 268 -36.10 16.39 -1.70
C GLY A 268 -35.09 16.24 -0.55
N THR A 269 -34.64 15.00 -0.32
CA THR A 269 -33.92 14.56 0.89
C THR A 269 -32.46 15.02 1.02
N TYR A 270 -31.87 15.61 -0.02
CA TYR A 270 -30.47 16.05 -0.05
C TYR A 270 -30.26 17.47 0.50
N GLN A 271 -31.33 18.26 0.58
CA GLN A 271 -31.30 19.64 1.05
C GLN A 271 -30.78 19.81 2.50
N PRO A 272 -31.16 18.97 3.49
CA PRO A 272 -30.77 19.19 4.88
C PRO A 272 -29.27 19.12 5.13
N ASN A 273 -28.54 18.17 4.51
CA ASN A 273 -27.10 18.01 4.72
C ASN A 273 -26.31 19.24 4.23
N VAL A 274 -26.63 19.73 3.03
CA VAL A 274 -26.01 20.94 2.46
C VAL A 274 -26.35 22.17 3.29
N THR A 275 -27.59 22.26 3.78
CA THR A 275 -28.05 23.35 4.64
C THR A 275 -27.28 23.40 5.96
N LEU A 276 -27.01 22.24 6.58
CA LEU A 276 -26.19 22.14 7.80
C LEU A 276 -24.73 22.56 7.54
N ALA A 277 -24.15 22.12 6.41
CA ALA A 277 -22.79 22.50 6.03
C ALA A 277 -22.65 24.02 5.85
N ILE A 278 -23.62 24.64 5.17
CA ILE A 278 -23.68 26.10 4.98
C ILE A 278 -23.86 26.83 6.31
N ALA A 279 -24.73 26.35 7.21
CA ALA A 279 -24.88 26.93 8.54
C ALA A 279 -23.58 26.87 9.35
N ASN A 280 -22.85 25.74 9.30
CA ASN A 280 -21.54 25.63 9.92
C ASN A 280 -20.53 26.61 9.32
N GLN A 281 -20.54 26.82 8.01
CA GLN A 281 -19.67 27.81 7.36
C GLN A 281 -19.96 29.24 7.83
N TYR A 282 -21.24 29.61 7.93
CA TYR A 282 -21.62 30.91 8.52
C TYR A 282 -21.08 31.06 9.95
N ALA A 283 -21.16 29.98 10.75
CA ALA A 283 -20.66 30.00 12.11
C ALA A 283 -19.13 30.14 12.17
N GLU A 284 -18.40 29.49 11.26
CA GLU A 284 -16.93 29.63 11.13
C GLU A 284 -16.49 31.04 10.76
N LEU A 285 -17.28 31.74 9.95
CA LEU A 285 -17.05 33.14 9.60
C LEU A 285 -17.51 34.13 10.68
N GLY A 286 -17.96 33.64 11.84
CA GLY A 286 -18.48 34.47 12.94
C GLY A 286 -19.88 35.05 12.69
N GLN A 287 -20.53 34.68 11.58
CA GLN A 287 -21.89 35.13 11.24
C GLN A 287 -22.95 34.26 11.92
N ILE A 288 -22.94 34.26 13.24
CA ILE A 288 -23.76 33.35 14.07
C ILE A 288 -25.25 33.52 13.80
N ASP A 289 -25.75 34.74 13.66
CA ASP A 289 -27.18 35.00 13.40
C ASP A 289 -27.64 34.40 12.06
N ARG A 290 -26.81 34.50 11.02
CA ARG A 290 -27.09 33.87 9.72
C ARG A 290 -27.06 32.35 9.80
N ALA A 291 -26.09 31.79 10.54
CA ALA A 291 -26.04 30.35 10.78
C ALA A 291 -27.33 29.84 11.44
N LEU A 292 -27.81 30.55 12.46
CA LEU A 292 -29.04 30.20 13.18
C LEU A 292 -30.29 30.38 12.30
N GLU A 293 -30.35 31.43 11.46
CA GLU A 293 -31.41 31.63 10.47
C GLU A 293 -31.51 30.44 9.51
N VAL A 294 -30.38 29.98 8.97
CA VAL A 294 -30.33 28.83 8.08
C VAL A 294 -30.83 27.55 8.79
N LEU A 295 -30.42 27.32 10.04
CA LEU A 295 -30.87 26.18 10.84
C LEU A 295 -32.37 26.17 11.17
N GLN A 296 -33.09 27.28 11.02
CA GLN A 296 -34.56 27.28 11.18
C GLN A 296 -35.26 26.40 10.14
N SER A 297 -34.67 26.28 8.95
CA SER A 297 -35.22 25.46 7.86
C SER A 297 -35.02 23.95 8.08
N VAL A 298 -34.13 23.55 8.98
CA VAL A 298 -33.89 22.15 9.35
C VAL A 298 -34.98 21.68 10.31
N ARG A 299 -35.81 20.74 9.85
CA ARG A 299 -36.98 20.27 10.60
C ARG A 299 -36.68 19.13 11.58
N LEU A 300 -35.72 18.27 11.24
CA LEU A 300 -35.40 17.07 12.03
C LEU A 300 -34.59 17.45 13.28
N PRO A 301 -35.09 17.22 14.50
CA PRO A 301 -34.38 17.54 15.74
C PRO A 301 -33.02 16.82 15.84
N GLU A 302 -32.91 15.60 15.30
CA GLU A 302 -31.70 14.78 15.29
C GLU A 302 -30.55 15.44 14.51
N GLN A 303 -30.89 16.24 13.51
CA GLN A 303 -29.94 16.99 12.68
C GLN A 303 -29.70 18.40 13.23
N LYS A 304 -30.76 19.06 13.69
CA LYS A 304 -30.71 20.44 14.16
C LYS A 304 -29.97 20.58 15.50
N ALA A 305 -30.22 19.68 16.44
CA ALA A 305 -29.67 19.81 17.80
C ALA A 305 -28.14 19.74 17.83
N PRO A 306 -27.46 18.79 17.16
CA PRO A 306 -25.99 18.76 17.12
C PRO A 306 -25.38 19.99 16.47
N ALA A 307 -26.00 20.54 15.43
CA ALA A 307 -25.54 21.76 14.77
C ALA A 307 -25.65 22.99 15.69
N LEU A 308 -26.77 23.13 16.42
CA LEU A 308 -26.91 24.17 17.44
C LEU A 308 -25.84 24.04 18.54
N ALA A 309 -25.54 22.82 18.96
CA ALA A 309 -24.50 22.55 19.95
C ALA A 309 -23.10 22.93 19.45
N ALA A 310 -22.78 22.62 18.19
CA ALA A 310 -21.51 23.01 17.58
C ALA A 310 -21.37 24.54 17.49
N ILE A 311 -22.41 25.26 17.09
CA ILE A 311 -22.42 26.73 17.09
C ILE A 311 -22.24 27.27 18.52
N ALA A 312 -22.94 26.70 19.50
CA ALA A 312 -22.79 27.07 20.91
C ALA A 312 -21.35 26.90 21.41
N GLY A 313 -20.70 25.79 21.06
CA GLY A 313 -19.30 25.53 21.41
C GLY A 313 -18.37 26.62 20.86
N ARG A 314 -18.50 26.93 19.56
CA ARG A 314 -17.65 27.92 18.88
C ARG A 314 -17.73 29.31 19.49
N VAL A 315 -18.91 29.73 19.95
CA VAL A 315 -19.10 31.05 20.56
C VAL A 315 -18.80 31.08 22.06
N THR A 316 -18.46 29.94 22.68
CA THR A 316 -18.26 29.85 24.14
C THR A 316 -17.17 30.80 24.65
N ALA A 317 -16.05 30.88 23.94
CA ALA A 317 -14.93 31.75 24.35
C ALA A 317 -15.24 33.25 24.25
N GLN A 318 -16.08 33.67 23.29
CA GLN A 318 -16.35 35.09 23.00
C GLN A 318 -17.65 35.59 23.65
N GLN A 319 -18.68 34.73 23.73
CA GLN A 319 -20.03 35.07 24.15
C GLN A 319 -20.61 33.95 25.05
N PRO A 320 -20.08 33.75 26.27
CA PRO A 320 -20.41 32.59 27.10
C PRO A 320 -21.88 32.50 27.48
N GLN A 321 -22.55 33.64 27.72
CA GLN A 321 -23.98 33.67 28.03
C GLN A 321 -24.83 33.22 26.83
N ARG A 322 -24.49 33.70 25.63
CA ARG A 322 -25.16 33.30 24.39
C ARG A 322 -24.89 31.83 24.07
N ALA A 323 -23.67 31.35 24.31
CA ALA A 323 -23.31 29.95 24.19
C ALA A 323 -24.17 29.06 25.09
N ALA A 324 -24.33 29.42 26.36
CA ALA A 324 -25.16 28.67 27.31
C ALA A 324 -26.64 28.61 26.86
N GLN A 325 -27.18 29.72 26.35
CA GLN A 325 -28.54 29.76 25.80
C GLN A 325 -28.69 28.84 24.58
N LEU A 326 -27.76 28.92 23.62
CA LEU A 326 -27.77 28.07 22.42
C LEU A 326 -27.58 26.59 22.76
N TYR A 327 -26.72 26.27 23.72
CA TYR A 327 -26.53 24.90 24.18
C TYR A 327 -27.80 24.37 24.87
N THR A 328 -28.47 25.19 25.69
CA THR A 328 -29.76 24.84 26.30
C THR A 328 -30.82 24.58 25.23
N GLN A 329 -30.86 25.38 24.16
CA GLN A 329 -31.72 25.16 23.00
C GLN A 329 -31.38 23.86 22.26
N ALA A 330 -30.09 23.53 22.13
CA ALA A 330 -29.65 22.27 21.53
C ALA A 330 -30.11 21.07 22.38
N VAL A 331 -29.91 21.10 23.70
CA VAL A 331 -30.33 20.04 24.62
C VAL A 331 -31.85 19.85 24.63
N THR A 332 -32.62 20.94 24.64
CA THR A 332 -34.09 20.86 24.58
C THR A 332 -34.57 20.30 23.24
N THR A 333 -33.95 20.70 22.13
CA THR A 333 -34.23 20.14 20.80
C THR A 333 -33.89 18.64 20.73
N ALA A 334 -32.76 18.22 21.31
CA ALA A 334 -32.38 16.81 21.39
C ALA A 334 -33.34 15.99 22.26
N ARG A 335 -33.80 16.52 23.40
CA ARG A 335 -34.79 15.83 24.23
C ARG A 335 -36.12 15.61 23.51
N ALA A 336 -36.49 16.51 22.59
CA ALA A 336 -37.70 16.37 21.79
C ALA A 336 -37.66 15.18 20.83
N SER A 337 -36.47 14.70 20.41
CA SER A 337 -36.36 13.47 19.60
C SER A 337 -36.54 12.18 20.41
N GLN A 338 -36.57 12.26 21.75
CA GLN A 338 -36.63 11.12 22.67
C GLN A 338 -35.52 10.07 22.44
N ASN A 339 -34.43 10.47 21.79
CA ASN A 339 -33.29 9.61 21.48
C ASN A 339 -32.07 10.00 22.33
N ALA A 340 -31.65 9.09 23.21
CA ALA A 340 -30.49 9.28 24.08
C ALA A 340 -29.18 9.52 23.30
N GLU A 341 -29.01 8.92 22.13
CA GLU A 341 -27.81 9.10 21.30
C GLU A 341 -27.68 10.52 20.76
N VAL A 342 -28.81 11.17 20.45
CA VAL A 342 -28.82 12.58 20.01
C VAL A 342 -28.39 13.48 21.15
N LEU A 343 -28.81 13.18 22.39
CA LEU A 343 -28.40 13.94 23.57
C LEU A 343 -26.90 13.80 23.85
N ALA A 344 -26.35 12.57 23.76
CA ALA A 344 -24.92 12.34 23.86
C ALA A 344 -24.16 13.09 22.74
N THR A 345 -24.65 13.02 21.51
CA THR A 345 -24.04 13.71 20.36
C THR A 345 -24.03 15.23 20.58
N VAL A 346 -25.10 15.83 21.06
CA VAL A 346 -25.15 17.27 21.39
C VAL A 346 -24.08 17.65 22.41
N ALA A 347 -23.94 16.88 23.50
CA ALA A 347 -22.95 17.15 24.51
C ALA A 347 -21.51 17.04 23.98
N LEU A 348 -21.21 15.98 23.23
CA LEU A 348 -19.87 15.77 22.68
C LEU A 348 -19.52 16.80 21.59
N ARG A 349 -20.46 17.13 20.69
CA ARG A 349 -20.27 18.17 19.67
C ARG A 349 -20.03 19.55 20.26
N TYR A 350 -20.67 19.88 21.38
CA TYR A 350 -20.42 21.11 22.10
C TYR A 350 -18.97 21.20 22.59
N VAL A 351 -18.45 20.13 23.20
CA VAL A 351 -17.05 20.07 23.68
C VAL A 351 -16.05 20.11 22.53
N GLU A 352 -16.28 19.33 21.46
CA GLU A 352 -15.43 19.32 20.26
C GLU A 352 -15.29 20.72 19.64
N ALA A 353 -16.35 21.52 19.69
CA ALA A 353 -16.39 22.87 19.16
C ALA A 353 -15.82 23.95 20.11
N GLY A 354 -15.27 23.58 21.26
CA GLY A 354 -14.67 24.51 22.24
C GLY A 354 -15.58 24.87 23.43
N GLY A 355 -16.68 24.14 23.61
CA GLY A 355 -17.58 24.27 24.76
C GLY A 355 -16.97 23.78 26.08
N LEU A 356 -17.59 24.16 27.20
CA LEU A 356 -17.14 23.74 28.53
C LEU A 356 -17.44 22.25 28.78
N VAL A 357 -16.39 21.47 29.07
CA VAL A 357 -16.49 20.02 29.34
C VAL A 357 -17.48 19.73 30.47
N ALA A 358 -17.48 20.55 31.54
CA ALA A 358 -18.38 20.36 32.69
C ALA A 358 -19.87 20.44 32.32
N THR A 359 -20.25 21.34 31.41
CA THR A 359 -21.65 21.50 30.99
C THR A 359 -22.12 20.30 30.16
N ALA A 360 -21.23 19.74 29.33
CA ALA A 360 -21.51 18.51 28.59
C ALA A 360 -21.57 17.28 29.50
N ASP A 361 -20.68 17.22 30.51
CA ASP A 361 -20.65 16.16 31.52
C ASP A 361 -21.99 16.06 32.27
N GLU A 362 -22.54 17.18 32.75
CA GLU A 362 -23.87 17.23 33.38
C GLU A 362 -24.97 16.65 32.48
N THR A 363 -24.93 16.96 31.19
CA THR A 363 -25.90 16.47 30.20
C THR A 363 -25.78 14.96 29.99
N ILE A 364 -24.55 14.44 29.95
CA ILE A 364 -24.27 13.01 29.77
C ILE A 364 -24.62 12.21 31.02
N GLN A 365 -24.41 12.76 32.22
CA GLN A 365 -24.81 12.12 33.47
C GLN A 365 -26.33 11.92 33.57
N ALA A 366 -27.13 12.78 32.93
CA ALA A 366 -28.59 12.65 32.89
C ALA A 366 -29.09 11.55 31.92
N ILE A 367 -28.22 10.91 31.13
CA ILE A 367 -28.62 9.86 30.18
C ILE A 367 -28.85 8.55 30.93
N ALA A 368 -30.08 8.00 30.86
CA ALA A 368 -30.42 6.77 31.58
C ALA A 368 -29.87 5.49 30.92
N ASN A 369 -29.81 5.42 29.58
CA ASN A 369 -29.40 4.23 28.85
C ASN A 369 -27.88 3.96 29.01
N PRO A 370 -27.46 2.86 29.66
CA PRO A 370 -26.05 2.58 29.92
C PRO A 370 -25.23 2.34 28.63
N GLY A 371 -25.82 1.78 27.57
CA GLY A 371 -25.14 1.55 26.30
C GLY A 371 -24.78 2.84 25.53
N VAL A 372 -25.48 3.94 25.84
CA VAL A 372 -25.18 5.28 25.32
C VAL A 372 -24.34 6.07 26.32
N GLN A 373 -24.65 5.96 27.61
CA GLN A 373 -24.01 6.74 28.65
C GLN A 373 -22.54 6.33 28.88
N ALA A 374 -22.23 5.03 28.93
CA ALA A 374 -20.86 4.56 29.16
C ALA A 374 -19.85 5.12 28.12
N PRO A 375 -20.08 5.00 26.79
CA PRO A 375 -19.15 5.55 25.80
C PRO A 375 -19.13 7.09 25.81
N ALA A 376 -20.23 7.75 26.15
CA ALA A 376 -20.26 9.20 26.28
C ALA A 376 -19.43 9.69 27.49
N LEU A 377 -19.50 8.99 28.63
CA LEU A 377 -18.66 9.26 29.81
C LEU A 377 -17.18 9.01 29.50
N GLY A 378 -16.86 7.96 28.74
CA GLY A 378 -15.49 7.71 28.27
C GLY A 378 -14.96 8.87 27.41
N ALA A 379 -15.76 9.37 26.46
CA ALA A 379 -15.37 10.53 25.66
C ALA A 379 -15.19 11.82 26.50
N ILE A 380 -16.00 12.02 27.55
CA ILE A 380 -15.84 13.13 28.50
C ILE A 380 -14.58 12.95 29.36
N ALA A 381 -14.26 11.73 29.80
CA ALA A 381 -13.01 11.45 30.49
C ALA A 381 -11.80 11.86 29.64
N LEU A 382 -11.82 11.50 28.35
CA LEU A 382 -10.78 11.91 27.40
C LEU A 382 -10.74 13.44 27.19
N ALA A 383 -11.88 14.11 27.20
CA ALA A 383 -11.93 15.57 27.13
C ALA A 383 -11.33 16.24 28.38
N TYR A 384 -11.61 15.73 29.58
CA TYR A 384 -10.98 16.21 30.81
C TYR A 384 -9.47 15.98 30.84
N ALA A 385 -9.02 14.80 30.39
CA ALA A 385 -7.60 14.48 30.25
C ALA A 385 -6.88 15.48 29.32
N ARG A 386 -7.45 15.78 28.14
CA ARG A 386 -6.89 16.79 27.22
C ARG A 386 -6.85 18.19 27.83
N ALA A 387 -7.77 18.49 28.76
CA ALA A 387 -7.81 19.74 29.51
C ALA A 387 -6.88 19.74 30.75
N GLY A 388 -6.09 18.69 30.97
CA GLY A 388 -5.17 18.56 32.11
C GLY A 388 -5.86 18.27 33.46
N GLN A 389 -7.12 17.85 33.46
CA GLN A 389 -7.91 17.56 34.65
C GLN A 389 -7.97 16.05 34.90
N GLU A 390 -6.83 15.43 35.20
CA GLU A 390 -6.69 13.96 35.32
C GLU A 390 -7.62 13.36 36.39
N ASP A 391 -7.75 13.98 37.57
CA ASP A 391 -8.64 13.48 38.63
C ASP A 391 -10.10 13.35 38.16
N ARG A 392 -10.58 14.32 37.37
CA ARG A 392 -11.93 14.29 36.80
C ARG A 392 -12.02 13.30 35.65
N ALA A 393 -10.97 13.18 34.85
CA ALA A 393 -10.89 12.20 33.78
C ALA A 393 -11.00 10.78 34.36
N ASP A 394 -10.22 10.45 35.38
CA ASP A 394 -10.23 9.16 36.06
C ASP A 394 -11.57 8.84 36.72
N ALA A 395 -12.19 9.83 37.38
CA ALA A 395 -13.51 9.67 37.96
C ALA A 395 -14.57 9.31 36.89
N ARG A 396 -14.53 9.97 35.72
CA ARG A 396 -15.48 9.70 34.63
C ARG A 396 -15.20 8.40 33.89
N LEU A 397 -13.95 8.00 33.75
CA LEU A 397 -13.61 6.68 33.21
C LEU A 397 -14.11 5.57 34.14
N THR A 398 -13.90 5.73 35.46
CA THR A 398 -14.38 4.77 36.46
C THR A 398 -15.91 4.64 36.39
N GLN A 399 -16.62 5.76 36.32
CA GLN A 399 -18.06 5.76 36.13
C GLN A 399 -18.48 5.13 34.79
N ALA A 400 -17.73 5.35 33.70
CA ALA A 400 -18.00 4.70 32.41
C ALA A 400 -17.89 3.16 32.52
N ILE A 401 -16.87 2.65 33.22
CA ILE A 401 -16.67 1.23 33.48
C ILE A 401 -17.80 0.66 34.36
N GLU A 402 -18.19 1.36 35.42
CA GLU A 402 -19.33 0.95 36.26
C GLU A 402 -20.62 0.84 35.43
N ARG A 403 -20.90 1.83 34.58
CA ARG A 403 -22.07 1.83 33.70
C ARG A 403 -22.00 0.72 32.65
N LEU A 404 -20.82 0.46 32.09
CA LEU A 404 -20.58 -0.68 31.20
C LEU A 404 -20.94 -2.01 31.89
N GLY A 405 -20.58 -2.17 33.17
CA GLY A 405 -20.91 -3.34 33.98
C GLY A 405 -22.42 -3.57 34.18
N THR A 406 -23.23 -2.51 34.10
CA THR A 406 -24.70 -2.63 34.20
C THR A 406 -25.38 -3.15 32.92
N ILE A 407 -24.67 -3.18 31.79
CA ILE A 407 -25.18 -3.77 30.54
C ILE A 407 -25.12 -5.29 30.69
N PRO A 408 -26.16 -6.06 30.32
CA PRO A 408 -26.15 -7.53 30.42
C PRO A 408 -24.93 -8.17 29.73
N GLU A 409 -24.42 -9.28 30.29
CA GLU A 409 -23.31 -10.02 29.67
C GLU A 409 -23.74 -10.62 28.32
N GLY A 410 -22.83 -10.66 27.33
CA GLY A 410 -23.09 -11.19 25.99
C GLY A 410 -22.95 -10.14 24.88
N GLY A 411 -23.70 -10.33 23.78
CA GLY A 411 -23.53 -9.58 22.53
C GLY A 411 -23.74 -8.06 22.60
N ASP A 412 -24.40 -7.55 23.64
CA ASP A 412 -24.72 -6.12 23.78
C ASP A 412 -23.64 -5.32 24.53
N ARG A 413 -22.87 -5.96 25.43
CA ARG A 413 -21.80 -5.30 26.20
C ARG A 413 -20.52 -5.14 25.39
N LEU A 414 -20.17 -6.18 24.61
CA LEU A 414 -18.90 -6.22 23.86
C LEU A 414 -18.74 -5.05 22.86
N PRO A 415 -19.76 -4.65 22.07
CA PRO A 415 -19.64 -3.50 21.17
C PRO A 415 -19.41 -2.18 21.92
N VAL A 416 -20.00 -2.02 23.10
CA VAL A 416 -19.84 -0.81 23.92
C VAL A 416 -18.44 -0.77 24.53
N LEU A 417 -17.94 -1.91 25.02
CA LEU A 417 -16.58 -2.09 25.51
C LEU A 417 -15.55 -1.77 24.41
N GLN A 418 -15.72 -2.35 23.21
CA GLN A 418 -14.82 -2.11 22.08
C GLN A 418 -14.80 -0.63 21.69
N ARG A 419 -15.96 0.03 21.66
CA ARG A 419 -16.05 1.47 21.37
C ARG A 419 -15.27 2.31 22.37
N LEU A 420 -15.34 2.00 23.66
CA LEU A 420 -14.58 2.69 24.71
C LEU A 420 -13.06 2.51 24.54
N ILE A 421 -12.62 1.27 24.26
CA ILE A 421 -11.21 0.97 24.00
C ILE A 421 -10.71 1.72 22.76
N ASP A 422 -11.48 1.70 21.67
CA ASP A 422 -11.14 2.40 20.43
C ASP A 422 -11.03 3.91 20.65
N GLN A 423 -11.98 4.51 21.38
CA GLN A 423 -11.94 5.94 21.72
C GLN A 423 -10.67 6.29 22.52
N ALA A 424 -10.34 5.49 23.53
CA ALA A 424 -9.16 5.71 24.36
C ALA A 424 -7.86 5.55 23.55
N ALA A 425 -7.73 4.48 22.76
CA ALA A 425 -6.58 4.22 21.91
C ALA A 425 -6.37 5.31 20.83
N GLN A 426 -7.45 5.76 20.17
CA GLN A 426 -7.39 6.85 19.17
C GLN A 426 -6.95 8.18 19.78
N SER A 427 -7.22 8.40 21.06
CA SER A 427 -6.74 9.58 21.80
C SER A 427 -5.31 9.43 22.35
N GLY A 428 -4.67 8.27 22.17
CA GLY A 428 -3.36 7.95 22.71
C GLY A 428 -3.33 7.56 24.19
N ARG A 429 -4.50 7.42 24.84
CA ARG A 429 -4.64 7.00 26.25
C ARG A 429 -4.75 5.48 26.36
N TYR A 430 -3.63 4.80 26.12
CA TYR A 430 -3.55 3.34 26.19
C TYR A 430 -3.70 2.80 27.62
N ASP A 431 -3.37 3.60 28.63
CA ASP A 431 -3.64 3.33 30.04
C ASP A 431 -5.15 3.17 30.31
N TYR A 432 -5.97 4.05 29.74
CA TYR A 432 -7.43 3.97 29.85
C TYR A 432 -7.97 2.78 29.08
N ALA A 433 -7.48 2.57 27.85
CA ALA A 433 -7.88 1.43 27.04
C ALA A 433 -7.60 0.09 27.73
N LEU A 434 -6.43 -0.03 28.39
CA LEU A 434 -6.04 -1.23 29.13
C LEU A 434 -6.94 -1.46 30.35
N ARG A 435 -7.20 -0.43 31.16
CA ARG A 435 -8.14 -0.50 32.29
C ARG A 435 -9.55 -0.94 31.87
N ILE A 436 -10.02 -0.48 30.71
CA ILE A 436 -11.30 -0.94 30.17
C ILE A 436 -11.22 -2.41 29.76
N ALA A 437 -10.14 -2.83 29.10
CA ALA A 437 -9.94 -4.23 28.68
C ALA A 437 -9.85 -5.20 29.88
N GLU A 438 -9.32 -4.76 31.02
CA GLU A 438 -9.25 -5.54 32.26
C GLU A 438 -10.62 -5.89 32.84
N THR A 439 -11.67 -5.17 32.48
CA THR A 439 -13.05 -5.45 32.93
C THR A 439 -13.60 -6.74 32.34
N ILE A 440 -12.99 -7.25 31.26
CA ILE A 440 -13.32 -8.55 30.67
C ILE A 440 -12.86 -9.64 31.64
N GLN A 441 -13.79 -10.21 32.40
CA GLN A 441 -13.47 -11.27 33.35
C GLN A 441 -12.90 -12.50 32.60
N PRO A 442 -11.76 -13.05 33.03
CA PRO A 442 -11.28 -14.32 32.52
C PRO A 442 -12.20 -15.44 33.02
N GLY A 443 -13.22 -15.81 32.26
CA GLY A 443 -14.09 -16.94 32.58
C GLY A 443 -13.43 -18.28 32.28
N GLU A 444 -13.82 -19.35 33.00
CA GLU A 444 -13.38 -20.73 32.75
C GLU A 444 -13.71 -21.22 31.32
N SER A 445 -14.64 -20.55 30.62
CA SER A 445 -15.07 -20.88 29.26
C SER A 445 -14.68 -19.83 28.19
N ALA A 446 -14.11 -18.67 28.58
CA ALA A 446 -13.85 -17.54 27.67
C ALA A 446 -12.51 -16.78 27.89
N PRO A 447 -11.36 -17.45 28.05
CA PRO A 447 -10.06 -16.76 28.12
C PRO A 447 -9.65 -16.07 26.80
N PHE A 448 -10.34 -16.37 25.68
CA PHE A 448 -9.97 -15.91 24.35
C PHE A 448 -10.33 -14.45 24.07
N GLU A 449 -11.50 -13.98 24.50
CA GLU A 449 -12.00 -12.64 24.16
C GLU A 449 -11.11 -11.52 24.70
N ARG A 450 -10.67 -11.65 25.97
CA ARG A 450 -9.74 -10.71 26.58
C ARG A 450 -8.40 -10.69 25.84
N VAL A 451 -7.88 -11.85 25.48
CA VAL A 451 -6.60 -11.97 24.76
C VAL A 451 -6.71 -11.35 23.36
N GLU A 452 -7.81 -11.55 22.65
CA GLU A 452 -8.04 -10.93 21.35
C GLU A 452 -8.07 -9.41 21.45
N VAL A 453 -8.79 -8.86 22.45
CA VAL A 453 -8.85 -7.42 22.68
C VAL A 453 -7.48 -6.83 23.05
N LEU A 454 -6.74 -7.47 23.96
CA LEU A 454 -5.39 -7.02 24.34
C LEU A 454 -4.42 -7.07 23.15
N THR A 455 -4.51 -8.11 22.32
CA THR A 455 -3.67 -8.26 21.12
C THR A 455 -3.95 -7.13 20.14
N GLN A 456 -5.22 -6.86 19.82
CA GLN A 456 -5.59 -5.77 18.93
C GLN A 456 -5.23 -4.38 19.50
N LEU A 457 -5.27 -4.22 20.83
CA LEU A 457 -4.86 -2.97 21.48
C LEU A 457 -3.34 -2.79 21.40
N ALA A 458 -2.56 -3.85 21.62
CA ALA A 458 -1.10 -3.83 21.45
C ALA A 458 -0.72 -3.53 20.00
N GLU A 459 -1.36 -4.16 19.01
CA GLU A 459 -1.12 -3.87 17.58
C GLU A 459 -1.38 -2.40 17.23
N ARG A 460 -2.45 -1.80 17.77
CA ARG A 460 -2.72 -0.37 17.62
C ARG A 460 -1.65 0.50 18.28
N ALA A 461 -1.19 0.14 19.48
CA ALA A 461 -0.11 0.86 20.17
C ALA A 461 1.22 0.79 19.39
N ILE A 462 1.52 -0.37 18.79
CA ILE A 462 2.67 -0.56 17.89
C ILE A 462 2.54 0.34 16.66
N ALA A 463 1.39 0.33 15.98
CA ALA A 463 1.15 1.18 14.81
C ALA A 463 1.20 2.69 15.13
N ALA A 464 0.96 3.06 16.38
CA ALA A 464 1.06 4.44 16.88
C ALA A 464 2.44 4.78 17.46
N HIS A 465 3.45 3.90 17.32
CA HIS A 465 4.81 4.09 17.84
C HIS A 465 4.87 4.32 19.36
N ARG A 466 3.93 3.72 20.11
CA ARG A 466 3.85 3.78 21.58
C ARG A 466 4.36 2.46 22.19
N HIS A 467 5.67 2.24 22.10
CA HIS A 467 6.30 0.98 22.52
C HIS A 467 6.09 0.63 23.99
N ASP A 468 6.27 1.59 24.90
CA ASP A 468 6.09 1.34 26.34
C ASP A 468 4.67 0.86 26.66
N ALA A 469 3.67 1.51 26.05
CA ALA A 469 2.28 1.10 26.19
C ALA A 469 2.02 -0.28 25.58
N ALA A 470 2.56 -0.55 24.38
CA ALA A 470 2.43 -1.85 23.73
C ALA A 470 3.00 -2.97 24.60
N LEU A 471 4.18 -2.77 25.20
CA LEU A 471 4.81 -3.74 26.09
C LEU A 471 3.98 -3.98 27.36
N GLN A 472 3.47 -2.92 28.00
CA GLN A 472 2.56 -3.04 29.14
C GLN A 472 1.32 -3.86 28.79
N ILE A 473 0.74 -3.67 27.60
CA ILE A 473 -0.42 -4.44 27.14
C ILE A 473 -0.05 -5.90 26.88
N ILE A 474 1.11 -6.16 26.25
CA ILE A 474 1.62 -7.52 25.98
C ILE A 474 1.83 -8.30 27.29
N GLU A 475 2.33 -7.64 28.33
CA GLU A 475 2.51 -8.23 29.66
C GLU A 475 1.19 -8.71 30.30
N GLN A 476 0.06 -8.08 29.94
CA GLN A 476 -1.26 -8.50 30.43
C GLN A 476 -1.83 -9.73 29.70
N ILE A 477 -1.20 -10.19 28.62
CA ILE A 477 -1.61 -11.41 27.93
C ILE A 477 -1.12 -12.63 28.73
N PRO A 478 -1.98 -13.61 29.09
CA PRO A 478 -1.57 -14.73 29.93
C PRO A 478 -0.46 -15.59 29.30
N PRO A 479 0.45 -16.19 30.10
CA PRO A 479 1.51 -17.06 29.60
C PRO A 479 1.01 -18.24 28.76
N SER A 480 -0.20 -18.76 29.03
CA SER A 480 -0.85 -19.82 28.24
C SER A 480 -1.09 -19.44 26.78
N PHE A 481 -1.06 -18.14 26.45
CA PHE A 481 -1.14 -17.58 25.11
C PHE A 481 0.21 -17.03 24.63
N ALA A 482 1.32 -17.67 25.02
CA ALA A 482 2.67 -17.26 24.63
C ALA A 482 2.82 -17.03 23.12
N SER A 483 2.25 -17.91 22.28
CA SER A 483 2.31 -17.73 20.81
C SER A 483 1.65 -16.44 20.31
N TRP A 484 0.67 -15.89 21.03
CA TRP A 484 0.05 -14.61 20.69
C TRP A 484 0.95 -13.44 21.10
N ARG A 485 1.56 -13.51 22.29
CA ARG A 485 2.54 -12.53 22.78
C ARG A 485 3.77 -12.46 21.86
N ASP A 486 4.32 -13.62 21.53
CA ASP A 486 5.57 -13.75 20.78
C ASP A 486 5.47 -13.09 19.39
N ARG A 487 4.27 -13.03 18.79
CA ARG A 487 4.03 -12.34 17.50
C ARG A 487 4.07 -10.82 17.59
N LEU A 488 3.91 -10.24 18.78
CA LEU A 488 3.82 -8.79 18.98
C LEU A 488 5.19 -8.13 19.19
N TYR A 489 6.21 -8.89 19.60
CA TYR A 489 7.56 -8.36 19.80
C TYR A 489 8.32 -7.99 18.52
N PRO A 490 8.30 -8.78 17.42
CA PRO A 490 9.10 -8.49 16.23
C PRO A 490 8.83 -7.11 15.59
N PRO A 491 7.58 -6.62 15.47
CA PRO A 491 7.33 -5.26 14.99
C PRO A 491 7.98 -4.17 15.86
N ILE A 492 7.89 -4.29 17.19
CA ILE A 492 8.49 -3.35 18.15
C ILE A 492 10.01 -3.37 18.01
N LEU A 493 10.59 -4.57 18.01
CA LEU A 493 12.04 -4.77 17.86
C LEU A 493 12.57 -4.16 16.56
N ARG A 494 11.86 -4.34 15.45
CA ARG A 494 12.27 -3.77 14.15
C ARG A 494 12.39 -2.26 14.21
N GLU A 495 11.43 -1.60 14.85
CA GLU A 495 11.44 -0.15 15.01
C GLU A 495 12.56 0.31 15.96
N LEU A 496 12.69 -0.30 17.14
CA LEU A 496 13.73 0.04 18.12
C LEU A 496 15.15 -0.14 17.57
N VAL A 497 15.37 -1.20 16.79
CA VAL A 497 16.64 -1.45 16.10
C VAL A 497 16.93 -0.39 15.05
N GLN A 498 15.90 0.19 14.40
CA GLN A 498 16.07 1.26 13.42
C GLN A 498 16.25 2.65 14.07
N THR A 499 15.63 2.88 15.23
CA THR A 499 15.70 4.15 15.98
C THR A 499 16.87 4.20 16.98
N GLU A 500 17.85 3.29 16.84
CA GLU A 500 19.08 3.22 17.64
C GLU A 500 18.87 3.02 19.16
N SER A 501 17.67 2.60 19.58
CA SER A 501 17.33 2.32 20.98
C SER A 501 17.67 0.86 21.36
N LEU A 502 18.96 0.51 21.26
CA LEU A 502 19.42 -0.88 21.37
C LEU A 502 19.17 -1.51 22.75
N ASP A 503 19.25 -0.76 23.84
CA ASP A 503 19.05 -1.33 25.18
C ASP A 503 17.63 -1.85 25.40
N GLN A 504 16.62 -1.11 24.92
CA GLN A 504 15.23 -1.56 24.94
C GLN A 504 15.02 -2.78 24.03
N ALA A 505 15.64 -2.78 22.85
CA ALA A 505 15.57 -3.93 21.94
C ALA A 505 16.19 -5.18 22.56
N ILE A 506 17.32 -5.05 23.28
CA ILE A 506 17.97 -6.15 23.99
C ILE A 506 17.06 -6.69 25.10
N ALA A 507 16.45 -5.81 25.89
CA ALA A 507 15.54 -6.21 26.97
C ALA A 507 14.35 -7.02 26.44
N ILE A 508 13.77 -6.63 25.30
CA ILE A 508 12.69 -7.38 24.65
C ILE A 508 13.20 -8.71 24.07
N ALA A 509 14.35 -8.72 23.41
CA ALA A 509 14.92 -9.93 22.82
C ALA A 509 15.36 -10.98 23.85
N GLN A 510 15.51 -10.59 25.12
CA GLN A 510 15.82 -11.47 26.25
C GLN A 510 14.58 -12.06 26.93
N GLN A 511 13.37 -11.63 26.55
CA GLN A 511 12.13 -12.18 27.11
C GLN A 511 12.00 -13.67 26.80
N GLU A 512 11.60 -14.46 27.79
CA GLU A 512 11.32 -15.88 27.61
C GLU A 512 10.05 -16.07 26.77
N THR A 513 10.21 -16.73 25.62
CA THR A 513 9.17 -17.01 24.64
C THR A 513 8.92 -18.51 24.54
N ALA A 514 7.74 -18.90 24.07
CA ALA A 514 7.46 -20.32 23.83
C ALA A 514 8.24 -20.85 22.61
N ASP A 515 8.56 -19.97 21.66
CA ASP A 515 9.44 -20.30 20.54
C ASP A 515 10.92 -20.18 20.94
N PRO A 516 11.69 -21.29 21.02
CA PRO A 516 13.11 -21.26 21.34
C PRO A 516 13.96 -20.58 20.24
N SER A 517 13.40 -20.37 19.04
CA SER A 517 14.06 -19.71 17.92
C SER A 517 14.06 -18.18 18.03
N PHE A 518 13.14 -17.60 18.81
CA PHE A 518 12.91 -16.16 18.87
C PHE A 518 14.13 -15.40 19.43
N GLN A 519 14.55 -15.72 20.66
CA GLN A 519 15.65 -15.02 21.33
C GLN A 519 16.94 -15.00 20.49
N PRO A 520 17.49 -16.15 20.03
CA PRO A 520 18.73 -16.15 19.26
C PRO A 520 18.63 -15.38 17.94
N ARG A 521 17.49 -15.47 17.23
CA ARG A 521 17.27 -14.70 15.99
C ARG A 521 17.27 -13.20 16.26
N MET A 522 16.56 -12.75 17.29
CA MET A 522 16.45 -11.32 17.61
C MET A 522 17.78 -10.74 18.10
N LEU A 523 18.49 -11.45 18.98
CA LEU A 523 19.82 -11.05 19.43
C LEU A 523 20.80 -10.91 18.26
N ALA A 524 20.76 -11.79 17.26
CA ALA A 524 21.60 -11.68 16.08
C ALA A 524 21.30 -10.43 15.24
N VAL A 525 20.02 -10.09 15.05
CA VAL A 525 19.61 -8.87 14.34
C VAL A 525 20.09 -7.61 15.07
N ILE A 526 19.92 -7.57 16.40
CA ILE A 526 20.40 -6.46 17.24
C ILE A 526 21.94 -6.38 17.18
N ALA A 527 22.63 -7.52 17.24
CA ALA A 527 24.09 -7.58 17.13
C ALA A 527 24.59 -7.00 15.80
N ALA A 528 23.91 -7.29 14.69
CA ALA A 528 24.25 -6.73 13.39
C ALA A 528 24.08 -5.21 13.37
N GLN A 529 23.00 -4.69 13.98
CA GLN A 529 22.80 -3.25 14.09
C GLN A 529 23.86 -2.58 14.98
N ALA A 530 24.12 -3.14 16.16
CA ALA A 530 25.17 -2.66 17.07
C ALA A 530 26.51 -2.55 16.34
N LYS A 531 26.85 -3.52 15.48
CA LYS A 531 28.06 -3.45 14.64
C LYS A 531 28.04 -2.27 13.69
N ARG A 532 26.94 -2.05 12.96
CA ARG A 532 26.79 -0.94 12.01
C ARG A 532 26.91 0.43 12.69
N MET A 533 26.52 0.51 13.96
CA MET A 533 26.67 1.69 14.81
C MET A 533 28.06 1.84 15.44
N GLY A 534 29.00 0.93 15.16
CA GLY A 534 30.37 0.96 15.70
C GLY A 534 30.54 0.33 17.08
N GLN A 535 29.46 -0.15 17.71
CA GLN A 535 29.47 -0.82 19.02
C GLN A 535 29.94 -2.28 18.89
N THR A 536 31.22 -2.45 18.54
CA THR A 536 31.78 -3.75 18.15
C THR A 536 31.77 -4.77 19.30
N GLU A 537 32.10 -4.36 20.53
CA GLU A 537 32.14 -5.27 21.68
C GLU A 537 30.75 -5.81 22.06
N GLN A 538 29.75 -4.93 22.09
CA GLN A 538 28.36 -5.31 22.34
C GLN A 538 27.83 -6.22 21.23
N SER A 539 28.14 -5.91 19.97
CA SER A 539 27.81 -6.78 18.83
C SER A 539 28.39 -8.18 19.00
N THR A 540 29.68 -8.31 19.32
CA THR A 540 30.32 -9.61 19.55
C THR A 540 29.67 -10.37 20.71
N THR A 541 29.36 -9.67 21.81
CA THR A 541 28.68 -10.27 22.97
C THR A 541 27.30 -10.82 22.61
N LEU A 542 26.50 -10.04 21.88
CA LEU A 542 25.16 -10.42 21.44
C LEU A 542 25.20 -11.59 20.44
N PHE A 543 26.13 -11.57 19.48
CA PHE A 543 26.32 -12.69 18.56
C PHE A 543 26.71 -13.98 19.30
N ASN A 544 27.66 -13.91 20.23
CA ASN A 544 28.07 -15.07 21.02
C ASN A 544 26.90 -15.64 21.84
N ARG A 545 26.07 -14.76 22.42
CA ARG A 545 24.87 -15.18 23.13
C ARG A 545 23.84 -15.82 22.21
N ALA A 546 23.60 -15.25 21.02
CA ALA A 546 22.70 -15.82 20.01
C ALA A 546 23.15 -17.22 19.58
N ILE A 547 24.45 -17.40 19.34
CA ILE A 547 25.05 -18.69 18.96
C ILE A 547 24.91 -19.71 20.10
N GLN A 548 25.19 -19.30 21.34
CA GLN A 548 25.05 -20.17 22.51
C GLN A 548 23.61 -20.70 22.62
N LEU A 549 22.62 -19.81 22.50
CA LEU A 549 21.20 -20.17 22.55
C LEU A 549 20.80 -21.04 21.36
N ALA A 550 21.29 -20.73 20.16
CA ALA A 550 21.05 -21.56 18.97
C ALA A 550 21.56 -23.00 19.15
N ASN A 551 22.72 -23.18 19.80
CA ASN A 551 23.29 -24.50 20.08
C ASN A 551 22.56 -25.28 21.19
N GLN A 552 21.65 -24.64 21.92
CA GLN A 552 20.80 -25.29 22.93
C GLN A 552 19.44 -25.73 22.36
N ILE A 553 19.17 -25.46 21.08
CA ILE A 553 17.92 -25.87 20.42
C ILE A 553 18.01 -27.35 20.06
N ASP A 554 17.13 -28.16 20.66
CA ASP A 554 17.11 -29.63 20.47
C ASP A 554 16.73 -30.06 19.06
N TYR A 555 15.83 -29.32 18.39
CA TYR A 555 15.33 -29.70 17.08
C TYR A 555 16.24 -29.18 15.97
N ALA A 556 16.93 -30.11 15.29
CA ALA A 556 17.98 -29.81 14.31
C ALA A 556 17.54 -28.89 13.15
N SER A 557 16.28 -28.98 12.68
CA SER A 557 15.81 -28.06 11.64
C SER A 557 15.68 -26.63 12.15
N THR A 558 15.08 -26.43 13.34
CA THR A 558 14.99 -25.11 13.98
C THR A 558 16.37 -24.56 14.29
N GLN A 559 17.28 -25.41 14.79
CA GLN A 559 18.68 -25.04 15.01
C GLN A 559 19.34 -24.54 13.71
N ALA A 560 19.24 -25.29 12.61
CA ALA A 560 19.81 -24.91 11.32
C ALA A 560 19.24 -23.58 10.81
N GLU A 561 17.92 -23.37 10.90
CA GLU A 561 17.31 -22.11 10.49
C GLU A 561 17.78 -20.91 11.31
N VAL A 562 17.94 -21.08 12.63
CA VAL A 562 18.46 -20.03 13.52
C VAL A 562 19.91 -19.72 13.20
N LEU A 563 20.75 -20.73 12.97
CA LEU A 563 22.14 -20.54 12.54
C LEU A 563 22.20 -19.83 11.18
N GLY A 564 21.29 -20.13 10.26
CA GLY A 564 21.14 -19.44 8.98
C GLY A 564 20.78 -17.96 9.15
N ALA A 565 19.88 -17.65 10.08
CA ALA A 565 19.55 -16.27 10.45
C ALA A 565 20.74 -15.54 11.08
N ILE A 566 21.54 -16.22 11.91
CA ILE A 566 22.79 -15.67 12.48
C ILE A 566 23.81 -15.38 11.36
N ALA A 567 23.99 -16.29 10.39
CA ALA A 567 24.86 -16.08 9.25
C ALA A 567 24.42 -14.87 8.41
N GLN A 568 23.11 -14.72 8.16
CA GLN A 568 22.54 -13.54 7.52
C GLN A 568 22.81 -12.25 8.31
N ALA A 569 22.69 -12.30 9.63
CA ALA A 569 22.98 -11.16 10.49
C ALA A 569 24.46 -10.75 10.41
N TYR A 570 25.39 -11.69 10.36
CA TYR A 570 26.81 -11.38 10.08
C TYR A 570 27.03 -10.73 8.71
N LEU A 571 26.34 -11.18 7.66
CA LEU A 571 26.39 -10.50 6.35
C LEU A 571 25.90 -9.05 6.45
N THR A 572 24.81 -8.83 7.19
CA THR A 572 24.24 -7.49 7.44
C THR A 572 25.18 -6.61 8.25
N ALA A 573 25.96 -7.21 9.14
CA ALA A 573 26.99 -6.55 9.96
C ALA A 573 28.28 -6.22 9.18
N GLY A 574 28.37 -6.57 7.88
CA GLY A 574 29.58 -6.40 7.08
C GLY A 574 30.71 -7.36 7.45
N GLN A 575 30.37 -8.55 7.99
CA GLN A 575 31.31 -9.56 8.49
C GLN A 575 31.22 -10.85 7.65
N PRO A 576 31.72 -10.85 6.40
CA PRO A 576 31.51 -11.96 5.46
C PRO A 576 32.25 -13.25 5.86
N GLU A 577 33.40 -13.15 6.53
CA GLU A 577 34.18 -14.34 6.94
C GLU A 577 33.43 -15.14 8.00
N GLN A 578 32.94 -14.46 9.04
CA GLN A 578 32.10 -15.05 10.08
C GLN A 578 30.79 -15.58 9.49
N ALA A 579 30.18 -14.84 8.56
CA ALA A 579 28.98 -15.29 7.88
C ALA A 579 29.21 -16.61 7.13
N THR A 580 30.30 -16.75 6.38
CA THR A 580 30.62 -17.99 5.66
C THR A 580 30.87 -19.15 6.63
N GLN A 581 31.55 -18.92 7.76
CA GLN A 581 31.72 -19.94 8.79
C GLN A 581 30.37 -20.45 9.31
N TRP A 582 29.47 -19.55 9.70
CA TRP A 582 28.16 -19.92 10.24
C TRP A 582 27.20 -20.48 9.17
N LEU A 583 27.36 -20.07 7.91
CA LEU A 583 26.62 -20.66 6.79
C LEU A 583 27.05 -22.11 6.54
N ASN A 584 28.34 -22.42 6.63
CA ASN A 584 28.83 -23.80 6.54
C ASN A 584 28.31 -24.66 7.71
N GLN A 585 28.29 -24.11 8.93
CA GLN A 585 27.70 -24.81 10.08
C GLN A 585 26.20 -25.02 9.91
N THR A 586 25.49 -24.03 9.34
CA THR A 586 24.06 -24.12 9.00
C THR A 586 23.80 -25.29 8.05
N ILE A 587 24.59 -25.38 6.97
CA ILE A 587 24.48 -26.47 5.98
C ILE A 587 24.80 -27.82 6.64
N ALA A 588 25.87 -27.92 7.43
CA ALA A 588 26.24 -29.15 8.12
C ALA A 588 25.15 -29.62 9.10
N THR A 589 24.56 -28.68 9.86
CA THR A 589 23.48 -28.97 10.81
C THR A 589 22.22 -29.46 10.09
N ALA A 590 21.85 -28.81 8.98
CA ALA A 590 20.74 -29.27 8.16
C ALA A 590 21.03 -30.65 7.53
N GLN A 591 22.26 -30.89 7.06
CA GLN A 591 22.66 -32.17 6.45
C GLN A 591 22.61 -33.36 7.42
N ALA A 592 22.74 -33.10 8.73
CA ALA A 592 22.61 -34.11 9.78
C ALA A 592 21.15 -34.56 10.04
N ILE A 593 20.14 -33.87 9.48
CA ILE A 593 18.74 -34.26 9.59
C ILE A 593 18.51 -35.55 8.80
N GLU A 594 18.22 -36.67 9.47
CA GLU A 594 18.07 -37.99 8.83
C GLU A 594 16.96 -37.99 7.76
N ASP A 595 15.80 -37.41 8.06
CA ASP A 595 14.67 -37.32 7.16
C ASP A 595 14.97 -36.38 5.97
N VAL A 596 15.07 -36.95 4.76
CA VAL A 596 15.43 -36.22 3.54
C VAL A 596 14.41 -35.13 3.19
N PRO A 597 13.08 -35.36 3.25
CA PRO A 597 12.09 -34.29 3.07
C PRO A 597 12.28 -33.12 4.04
N SER A 598 12.45 -33.37 5.34
CA SER A 598 12.67 -32.32 6.35
C SER A 598 13.98 -31.58 6.12
N ARG A 599 15.04 -32.29 5.71
CA ARG A 599 16.34 -31.72 5.32
C ARG A 599 16.20 -30.78 4.12
N SER A 600 15.55 -31.22 3.05
CA SER A 600 15.28 -30.40 1.86
C SER A 600 14.46 -29.18 2.23
N HIS A 601 13.38 -29.36 3.01
CA HIS A 601 12.53 -28.26 3.47
C HIS A 601 13.30 -27.21 4.28
N THR A 602 14.18 -27.64 5.18
CA THR A 602 15.00 -26.75 6.02
C THR A 602 15.95 -25.91 5.16
N LEU A 603 16.72 -26.56 4.27
CA LEU A 603 17.66 -25.88 3.37
C LEU A 603 16.94 -24.95 2.39
N ARG A 604 15.78 -25.38 1.87
CA ARG A 604 14.90 -24.57 1.01
C ARG A 604 14.46 -23.29 1.72
N THR A 605 14.00 -23.39 2.96
CA THR A 605 13.55 -22.24 3.77
C THR A 605 14.68 -21.24 4.02
N ILE A 606 15.88 -21.73 4.34
CA ILE A 606 17.07 -20.88 4.55
C ILE A 606 17.50 -20.20 3.25
N ALA A 607 17.51 -20.93 2.13
CA ALA A 607 17.84 -20.37 0.82
C ALA A 607 16.83 -19.29 0.38
N GLU A 608 15.54 -19.48 0.64
CA GLU A 608 14.49 -18.49 0.39
C GLU A 608 14.69 -17.23 1.23
N GLN A 609 14.98 -17.38 2.52
CA GLN A 609 15.27 -16.26 3.42
C GLN A 609 16.46 -15.42 2.93
N LEU A 610 17.57 -16.07 2.56
CA LEU A 610 18.76 -15.40 2.03
C LEU A 610 18.51 -14.74 0.68
N THR A 611 17.71 -15.38 -0.18
CA THR A 611 17.30 -14.84 -1.49
C THR A 611 16.43 -13.60 -1.30
N PHE A 612 15.52 -13.61 -0.33
CA PHE A 612 14.69 -12.45 0.02
C PHE A 612 15.55 -11.30 0.55
N ALA A 613 16.55 -11.60 1.38
CA ALA A 613 17.49 -10.63 1.95
C ALA A 613 18.56 -10.12 0.95
N ASN A 614 18.50 -10.49 -0.32
CA ASN A 614 19.45 -10.16 -1.39
C ASN A 614 20.89 -10.65 -1.16
N TYR A 615 21.09 -11.65 -0.30
CA TYR A 615 22.38 -12.30 -0.12
C TYR A 615 22.55 -13.47 -1.09
N HIS A 616 22.55 -13.16 -2.39
CA HIS A 616 22.44 -14.17 -3.45
C HIS A 616 23.56 -15.21 -3.43
N ARG A 617 24.80 -14.84 -3.07
CA ARG A 617 25.92 -15.79 -2.93
C ARG A 617 25.65 -16.85 -1.87
N ALA A 618 25.21 -16.40 -0.69
CA ALA A 618 24.87 -17.28 0.42
C ALA A 618 23.64 -18.15 0.08
N ALA A 619 22.64 -17.56 -0.58
CA ALA A 619 21.44 -18.27 -1.00
C ALA A 619 21.75 -19.41 -1.99
N ILE A 620 22.60 -19.14 -2.98
CA ILE A 620 23.07 -20.15 -3.94
C ILE A 620 23.80 -21.27 -3.21
N GLN A 621 24.71 -20.94 -2.30
CA GLN A 621 25.48 -21.95 -1.55
C GLN A 621 24.57 -22.89 -0.75
N VAL A 622 23.53 -22.36 -0.10
CA VAL A 622 22.55 -23.19 0.63
C VAL A 622 21.68 -23.98 -0.34
N ALA A 623 21.26 -23.38 -1.45
CA ALA A 623 20.44 -24.05 -2.46
C ALA A 623 21.19 -25.24 -3.10
N GLU A 624 22.50 -25.14 -3.35
CA GLU A 624 23.33 -26.25 -3.85
C GLU A 624 23.32 -27.47 -2.92
N ALA A 625 23.14 -27.26 -1.61
CA ALA A 625 23.11 -28.32 -0.61
C ALA A 625 21.75 -29.05 -0.52
N ILE A 626 20.70 -28.59 -1.20
CA ILE A 626 19.36 -29.21 -1.17
C ILE A 626 19.43 -30.61 -1.83
N PRO A 627 19.03 -31.69 -1.11
CA PRO A 627 19.07 -33.05 -1.63
C PRO A 627 18.13 -33.29 -2.82
N ASP A 628 16.90 -32.79 -2.73
CA ASP A 628 15.91 -32.96 -3.80
C ASP A 628 16.32 -32.15 -5.03
N ALA A 629 16.46 -32.82 -6.17
CA ALA A 629 16.97 -32.18 -7.38
C ALA A 629 16.01 -31.12 -7.95
N SER A 630 14.71 -31.29 -7.78
CA SER A 630 13.69 -30.37 -8.26
C SER A 630 13.63 -29.11 -7.39
N GLU A 631 13.61 -29.27 -6.06
CA GLU A 631 13.63 -28.16 -5.11
C GLU A 631 14.94 -27.38 -5.18
N ARG A 632 16.09 -28.07 -5.21
CA ARG A 632 17.41 -27.47 -5.43
C ARG A 632 17.40 -26.59 -6.65
N LEU A 633 16.87 -27.13 -7.75
CA LEU A 633 16.78 -26.40 -9.00
C LEU A 633 15.89 -25.16 -8.88
N ALA A 634 14.69 -25.30 -8.32
CA ALA A 634 13.78 -24.18 -8.16
C ALA A 634 14.41 -23.04 -7.34
N LYS A 635 15.09 -23.35 -6.23
CA LYS A 635 15.75 -22.35 -5.39
C LYS A 635 16.99 -21.74 -6.04
N LEU A 636 17.79 -22.55 -6.74
CA LEU A 636 18.92 -22.03 -7.53
C LEU A 636 18.44 -21.05 -8.61
N ASN A 637 17.32 -21.36 -9.28
CA ASN A 637 16.75 -20.47 -10.29
C ASN A 637 16.36 -19.11 -9.71
N GLU A 638 15.63 -19.09 -8.59
CA GLU A 638 15.23 -17.84 -7.93
C GLU A 638 16.44 -17.01 -7.47
N ALA A 639 17.44 -17.67 -6.86
CA ALA A 639 18.65 -16.99 -6.37
C ALA A 639 19.51 -16.43 -7.52
N MET A 640 19.67 -17.20 -8.60
CA MET A 640 20.41 -16.78 -9.79
C MET A 640 19.72 -15.65 -10.54
N GLU A 641 18.39 -15.66 -10.65
CA GLU A 641 17.64 -14.56 -11.27
C GLU A 641 17.93 -13.23 -10.57
N LYS A 642 17.85 -13.22 -9.23
CA LYS A 642 18.16 -12.01 -8.47
C LYS A 642 19.63 -11.62 -8.55
N ALA A 643 20.55 -12.58 -8.53
CA ALA A 643 21.99 -12.31 -8.74
C ALA A 643 22.26 -11.68 -10.10
N ILE A 644 21.55 -12.11 -11.16
CA ILE A 644 21.63 -11.48 -12.48
C ILE A 644 21.19 -10.03 -12.37
N HIS A 645 20.03 -9.74 -11.76
CA HIS A 645 19.56 -8.37 -11.58
C HIS A 645 20.53 -7.50 -10.77
N ALA A 646 21.20 -8.07 -9.76
CA ALA A 646 22.21 -7.39 -8.95
C ALA A 646 23.56 -7.19 -9.66
N GLY A 647 23.82 -7.94 -10.75
CA GLY A 647 25.07 -7.83 -11.52
C GLY A 647 26.24 -8.62 -10.97
N ASP A 648 25.99 -9.63 -10.13
CA ASP A 648 27.05 -10.49 -9.59
C ASP A 648 27.46 -11.59 -10.60
N VAL A 649 27.97 -11.16 -11.75
CA VAL A 649 28.33 -12.01 -12.90
C VAL A 649 29.37 -13.07 -12.52
N THR A 650 30.29 -12.75 -11.61
CA THR A 650 31.38 -13.65 -11.21
C THR A 650 30.89 -14.90 -10.47
N THR A 651 29.97 -14.72 -9.51
CA THR A 651 29.35 -15.84 -8.79
C THR A 651 28.52 -16.68 -9.75
N LEU A 652 27.72 -16.02 -10.60
CA LEU A 652 26.87 -16.68 -11.58
C LEU A 652 27.66 -17.59 -12.51
N LEU A 653 28.77 -17.10 -13.07
CA LEU A 653 29.63 -17.92 -13.94
C LEU A 653 30.23 -19.12 -13.21
N THR A 654 30.59 -18.95 -11.93
CA THR A 654 31.14 -20.04 -11.11
C THR A 654 30.11 -21.17 -10.93
N VAL A 655 28.85 -20.80 -10.66
CA VAL A 655 27.74 -21.76 -10.50
C VAL A 655 27.38 -22.40 -11.83
N LEU A 656 27.25 -21.61 -12.89
CA LEU A 656 26.92 -22.10 -14.24
C LEU A 656 27.96 -23.08 -14.79
N ASN A 657 29.23 -22.91 -14.42
CA ASN A 657 30.29 -23.84 -14.82
C ASN A 657 30.16 -25.22 -14.16
N ARG A 658 29.58 -25.29 -12.95
CA ARG A 658 29.34 -26.54 -12.22
C ARG A 658 27.98 -27.17 -12.50
N LEU A 659 27.10 -26.45 -13.19
CA LEU A 659 25.74 -26.91 -13.46
C LEU A 659 25.74 -27.88 -14.67
N ASP A 660 25.40 -29.15 -14.40
CA ASP A 660 25.42 -30.22 -15.41
C ASP A 660 24.19 -30.22 -16.33
N ASN A 661 23.11 -29.53 -15.94
CA ASN A 661 21.87 -29.51 -16.72
C ASN A 661 21.96 -28.48 -17.89
N PRO A 662 21.99 -28.94 -19.16
CA PRO A 662 22.24 -28.08 -20.30
C PRO A 662 21.09 -27.11 -20.60
N VAL A 663 19.85 -27.46 -20.27
CA VAL A 663 18.67 -26.59 -20.47
C VAL A 663 18.81 -25.32 -19.64
N LEU A 664 19.09 -25.48 -18.36
CA LEU A 664 19.19 -24.37 -17.42
C LEU A 664 20.44 -23.54 -17.64
N LYS A 665 21.57 -24.20 -17.87
CA LYS A 665 22.82 -23.50 -18.18
C LYS A 665 22.66 -22.63 -19.43
N THR A 666 21.98 -23.14 -20.47
CA THR A 666 21.64 -22.36 -21.67
C THR A 666 20.74 -21.18 -21.33
N ARG A 667 19.64 -21.40 -20.61
CA ARG A 667 18.70 -20.35 -20.18
C ARG A 667 19.40 -19.21 -19.44
N TRP A 668 20.24 -19.54 -18.46
CA TRP A 668 20.94 -18.54 -17.64
C TRP A 668 22.02 -17.79 -18.41
N LEU A 669 22.72 -18.44 -19.33
CA LEU A 669 23.67 -17.76 -20.23
C LEU A 669 22.96 -16.78 -21.17
N ILE A 670 21.75 -17.12 -21.67
CA ILE A 670 20.91 -16.18 -22.43
C ILE A 670 20.48 -14.99 -21.57
N ALA A 671 20.02 -15.24 -20.33
CA ALA A 671 19.61 -14.17 -19.41
C ALA A 671 20.77 -13.23 -19.08
N LEU A 672 21.97 -13.77 -18.86
CA LEU A 672 23.18 -12.98 -18.63
C LEU A 672 23.59 -12.19 -19.88
N ALA A 673 23.43 -12.76 -21.07
CA ALA A 673 23.63 -12.05 -22.32
C ALA A 673 22.66 -10.89 -22.50
N ASP A 674 21.37 -11.09 -22.19
CA ASP A 674 20.34 -10.06 -22.26
C ASP A 674 20.64 -8.91 -21.27
N ARG A 675 21.13 -9.21 -20.06
CA ARG A 675 21.62 -8.19 -19.14
C ARG A 675 22.77 -7.38 -19.74
N HIS A 676 23.85 -8.04 -20.18
CA HIS A 676 24.99 -7.34 -20.79
C HIS A 676 24.55 -6.48 -21.98
N ARG A 677 23.59 -6.95 -22.78
CA ARG A 677 23.01 -6.19 -23.89
C ARG A 677 22.24 -4.95 -23.42
N GLN A 678 21.44 -5.06 -22.34
CA GLN A 678 20.74 -3.92 -21.75
C GLN A 678 21.70 -2.82 -21.25
N PHE A 679 22.89 -3.20 -20.77
CA PHE A 679 23.93 -2.26 -20.32
C PHE A 679 24.91 -1.85 -21.44
N GLY A 680 24.69 -2.26 -22.69
CA GLY A 680 25.54 -1.91 -23.84
C GLY A 680 26.87 -2.67 -23.92
N GLU A 681 27.07 -3.70 -23.10
CA GLU A 681 28.28 -4.51 -23.03
C GLU A 681 28.28 -5.61 -24.10
N VAL A 682 28.21 -5.20 -25.38
CA VAL A 682 28.01 -6.09 -26.55
C VAL A 682 29.02 -7.23 -26.62
N THR A 683 30.28 -6.99 -26.22
CA THR A 683 31.33 -8.02 -26.21
C THR A 683 31.03 -9.11 -25.18
N GLN A 684 30.60 -8.74 -23.98
CA GLN A 684 30.28 -9.69 -22.91
C GLN A 684 28.97 -10.44 -23.24
N ALA A 685 27.96 -9.73 -23.75
CA ALA A 685 26.73 -10.33 -24.25
C ALA A 685 27.01 -11.41 -25.31
N ARG A 686 27.89 -11.12 -26.27
CA ARG A 686 28.33 -12.09 -27.27
C ARG A 686 29.07 -13.29 -26.66
N THR A 687 29.94 -13.08 -25.69
CA THR A 687 30.62 -14.19 -25.00
C THR A 687 29.62 -15.12 -24.33
N MET A 688 28.61 -14.56 -23.67
CA MET A 688 27.54 -15.34 -23.04
C MET A 688 26.67 -16.08 -24.07
N LEU A 689 26.31 -15.44 -25.18
CA LEU A 689 25.59 -16.10 -26.27
C LEU A 689 26.40 -17.22 -26.94
N ASN A 690 27.72 -17.09 -27.04
CA ASN A 690 28.58 -18.15 -27.56
C ASN A 690 28.59 -19.38 -26.63
N GLN A 691 28.70 -19.16 -25.32
CA GLN A 691 28.59 -20.23 -24.33
C GLN A 691 27.19 -20.84 -24.31
N ALA A 692 26.14 -20.00 -24.42
CA ALA A 692 24.75 -20.46 -24.52
C ALA A 692 24.57 -21.34 -25.75
N LEU A 693 25.13 -20.95 -26.90
CA LEU A 693 25.04 -21.73 -28.14
C LEU A 693 25.73 -23.10 -28.03
N GLN A 694 26.91 -23.13 -27.40
CA GLN A 694 27.62 -24.40 -27.14
C GLN A 694 26.80 -25.32 -26.24
N THR A 695 26.19 -24.75 -25.19
CA THR A 695 25.38 -25.51 -24.23
C THR A 695 24.05 -25.95 -24.83
N ALA A 696 23.38 -25.10 -25.62
CA ALA A 696 22.10 -25.38 -26.27
C ALA A 696 22.18 -26.63 -27.15
N ARG A 697 23.33 -26.85 -27.82
CA ARG A 697 23.56 -28.05 -28.65
C ARG A 697 23.60 -29.34 -27.86
N THR A 698 23.85 -29.27 -26.56
CA THR A 698 23.87 -30.43 -25.66
C THR A 698 22.51 -30.69 -24.99
N VAL A 699 21.49 -29.85 -25.25
CA VAL A 699 20.13 -30.07 -24.75
C VAL A 699 19.55 -31.34 -25.40
N PRO A 700 19.16 -32.35 -24.60
CA PRO A 700 18.65 -33.62 -25.12
C PRO A 700 17.22 -33.47 -25.66
N GLY A 701 16.83 -34.38 -26.56
CA GLY A 701 15.50 -34.43 -27.15
C GLY A 701 15.39 -33.76 -28.52
N ASN A 702 14.15 -33.64 -29.01
CA ASN A 702 13.86 -33.06 -30.33
C ASN A 702 14.04 -31.54 -30.34
N GLU A 703 14.28 -30.96 -31.52
CA GLU A 703 14.38 -29.51 -31.69
C GLU A 703 13.09 -28.76 -31.38
N SER A 704 11.94 -29.38 -31.58
CA SER A 704 10.64 -28.84 -31.20
C SER A 704 9.94 -29.92 -30.39
N GLN A 705 9.56 -29.61 -29.17
CA GLN A 705 8.77 -30.46 -28.29
C GLN A 705 7.44 -29.78 -27.98
N MET A 706 6.39 -30.57 -27.84
CA MET A 706 5.07 -30.06 -27.49
C MET A 706 4.71 -30.56 -26.09
N LEU A 707 4.52 -29.64 -25.15
CA LEU A 707 4.03 -29.88 -23.81
C LEU A 707 2.50 -29.95 -23.81
N THR A 708 1.96 -31.00 -23.21
CA THR A 708 0.51 -31.08 -22.97
C THR A 708 0.20 -30.58 -21.56
N VAL A 709 -0.29 -29.34 -21.44
CA VAL A 709 -0.77 -28.76 -20.18
C VAL A 709 -2.20 -29.25 -19.93
N ARG A 710 -2.38 -30.15 -18.95
CA ARG A 710 -3.71 -30.65 -18.56
C ARG A 710 -4.37 -29.66 -17.60
N GLY A 711 -5.43 -28.99 -18.06
CA GLY A 711 -6.30 -28.15 -17.24
C GLY A 711 -7.75 -28.64 -17.32
N GLY A 712 -8.17 -29.53 -16.42
CA GLY A 712 -9.55 -30.04 -16.41
C GLY A 712 -9.95 -30.77 -17.70
N GLU A 713 -11.15 -30.46 -18.24
CA GLU A 713 -11.77 -31.16 -19.39
C GLU A 713 -11.07 -30.93 -20.75
N SER A 714 -10.04 -30.07 -20.83
CA SER A 714 -9.26 -29.90 -22.06
C SER A 714 -7.76 -29.84 -21.80
N SER A 715 -7.00 -30.51 -22.67
CA SER A 715 -5.55 -30.51 -22.66
C SER A 715 -5.03 -29.51 -23.70
N LEU A 716 -4.32 -28.47 -23.25
CA LEU A 716 -3.68 -27.50 -24.13
C LEU A 716 -2.33 -28.04 -24.56
N VAL A 717 -2.09 -28.18 -25.87
CA VAL A 717 -0.78 -28.56 -26.40
C VAL A 717 -0.03 -27.28 -26.74
N VAL A 718 1.02 -26.99 -26.00
CA VAL A 718 1.90 -25.81 -26.10
C VAL A 718 3.26 -26.27 -26.58
N GLU A 719 3.97 -25.48 -27.40
CA GLU A 719 5.38 -25.76 -27.69
C GLU A 719 6.24 -25.52 -26.44
N ASP A 720 7.22 -26.40 -26.20
CA ASP A 720 8.17 -26.31 -25.10
C ASP A 720 9.18 -25.19 -25.36
N ASP A 721 9.15 -24.14 -24.55
CA ASP A 721 10.07 -23.01 -24.70
C ASP A 721 11.50 -23.33 -24.19
N GLN A 722 11.72 -24.53 -23.66
CA GLN A 722 13.00 -25.01 -23.13
C GLN A 722 13.63 -26.13 -23.96
N ASP A 723 13.12 -26.37 -25.17
CA ASP A 723 13.74 -27.30 -26.11
C ASP A 723 14.92 -26.69 -26.88
N ARG A 724 15.63 -27.55 -27.61
CA ARG A 724 16.85 -27.17 -28.33
C ARG A 724 16.57 -26.12 -29.40
N GLY A 725 15.48 -26.22 -30.15
CA GLY A 725 15.15 -25.30 -31.24
C GLY A 725 14.74 -23.93 -30.72
N SER A 726 13.93 -23.89 -29.66
CA SER A 726 13.55 -22.66 -28.95
C SER A 726 14.75 -21.89 -28.42
N PHE A 727 15.74 -22.59 -27.83
CA PHE A 727 16.99 -21.94 -27.42
C PHE A 727 17.83 -21.41 -28.59
N LEU A 728 17.95 -22.16 -29.68
CA LEU A 728 18.68 -21.71 -30.86
C LEU A 728 18.02 -20.48 -31.50
N MET A 729 16.69 -20.50 -31.64
CA MET A 729 15.91 -19.35 -32.10
C MET A 729 16.10 -18.15 -31.18
N ALA A 730 16.03 -18.39 -29.87
CA ALA A 730 16.21 -17.35 -28.87
C ALA A 730 17.58 -16.67 -29.06
N ILE A 731 18.67 -17.45 -29.09
CA ILE A 731 20.04 -16.95 -29.26
C ILE A 731 20.19 -16.17 -30.58
N ALA A 732 19.65 -16.68 -31.69
CA ALA A 732 19.74 -16.05 -33.00
C ALA A 732 19.02 -14.70 -33.05
N VAL A 733 17.85 -14.58 -32.41
CA VAL A 733 17.14 -13.30 -32.29
C VAL A 733 17.97 -12.28 -31.51
N ARG A 734 18.67 -12.67 -30.43
CA ARG A 734 19.52 -11.74 -29.67
C ARG A 734 20.75 -11.30 -30.49
N TYR A 735 21.34 -12.20 -31.28
CA TYR A 735 22.37 -11.82 -32.25
C TYR A 735 21.86 -10.79 -33.26
N ALA A 736 20.67 -11.00 -33.82
CA ALA A 736 20.05 -10.06 -34.75
C ALA A 736 19.77 -8.69 -34.10
N GLN A 737 19.25 -8.68 -32.87
CA GLN A 737 19.01 -7.46 -32.08
C GLN A 737 20.31 -6.67 -31.77
N MET A 738 21.47 -7.36 -31.71
CA MET A 738 22.78 -6.73 -31.55
C MET A 738 23.43 -6.33 -32.89
N GLY A 739 22.73 -6.43 -34.01
CA GLY A 739 23.25 -6.15 -35.35
C GLY A 739 24.22 -7.22 -35.89
N GLN A 740 24.33 -8.37 -35.21
CA GLN A 740 25.20 -9.49 -35.57
C GLN A 740 24.45 -10.49 -36.47
N LEU A 741 23.93 -9.96 -37.58
CA LEU A 741 23.14 -10.73 -38.56
C LEU A 741 23.88 -11.96 -39.13
N PRO A 742 25.21 -11.92 -39.42
CA PRO A 742 25.92 -13.11 -39.89
C PRO A 742 25.88 -14.27 -38.88
N GLN A 743 26.03 -13.97 -37.58
CA GLN A 743 25.95 -14.96 -36.49
C GLN A 743 24.53 -15.50 -36.35
N ALA A 744 23.52 -14.63 -36.45
CA ALA A 744 22.12 -15.05 -36.43
C ALA A 744 21.79 -15.99 -37.60
N GLN A 745 22.30 -15.70 -38.81
CA GLN A 745 22.14 -16.54 -40.00
C GLN A 745 22.86 -17.88 -39.91
N GLN A 746 24.03 -17.93 -39.25
CA GLN A 746 24.70 -19.19 -38.99
C GLN A 746 23.84 -20.12 -38.13
N ILE A 747 23.13 -19.59 -37.12
CA ILE A 747 22.25 -20.39 -36.26
C ILE A 747 21.00 -20.87 -37.02
N VAL A 748 20.48 -20.07 -37.96
CA VAL A 748 19.40 -20.54 -38.86
C VAL A 748 19.83 -21.80 -39.61
N GLN A 749 21.08 -21.88 -40.09
CA GLN A 749 21.57 -23.07 -40.79
C GLN A 749 21.80 -24.28 -39.86
N MET A 750 21.80 -24.07 -38.54
CA MET A 750 21.96 -25.13 -37.55
C MET A 750 20.65 -25.81 -37.17
N LEU A 751 19.49 -25.19 -37.45
CA LEU A 751 18.17 -25.79 -37.19
C LEU A 751 17.87 -26.86 -38.24
N GLU A 752 17.57 -28.08 -37.80
CA GLU A 752 17.16 -29.20 -38.64
C GLU A 752 15.74 -28.97 -39.21
N SER A 753 14.84 -28.47 -38.37
CA SER A 753 13.44 -28.18 -38.74
C SER A 753 13.33 -27.11 -39.83
N THR A 754 12.78 -27.49 -40.98
CA THR A 754 12.47 -26.56 -42.08
C THR A 754 11.48 -25.48 -41.68
N THR A 755 10.51 -25.81 -40.82
CA THR A 755 9.50 -24.87 -40.32
C THR A 755 10.14 -23.83 -39.40
N LEU A 756 10.92 -24.26 -38.40
CA LEU A 756 11.62 -23.34 -37.49
C LEU A 756 12.64 -22.48 -38.25
N ARG A 757 13.33 -23.04 -39.25
CA ARG A 757 14.22 -22.27 -40.13
C ARG A 757 13.50 -21.16 -40.87
N GLN A 758 12.34 -21.45 -41.46
CA GLN A 758 11.55 -20.44 -42.18
C GLN A 758 11.04 -19.35 -41.23
N GLN A 759 10.51 -19.74 -40.07
CA GLN A 759 10.05 -18.82 -39.03
C GLN A 759 11.18 -17.92 -38.54
N LEU A 760 12.32 -18.49 -38.15
CA LEU A 760 13.47 -17.75 -37.65
C LEU A 760 14.08 -16.85 -38.74
N THR A 761 14.15 -17.32 -39.99
CA THR A 761 14.63 -16.50 -41.12
C THR A 761 13.74 -15.28 -41.33
N GLN A 762 12.42 -15.46 -41.28
CA GLN A 762 11.46 -14.35 -41.36
C GLN A 762 11.64 -13.39 -40.18
N GLN A 763 11.77 -13.92 -38.96
CA GLN A 763 11.94 -13.14 -37.74
C GLN A 763 13.24 -12.32 -37.72
N ILE A 764 14.37 -12.90 -38.13
CA ILE A 764 15.67 -12.20 -38.23
C ILE A 764 15.65 -11.13 -39.32
N ASN A 765 14.99 -11.40 -40.46
CA ASN A 765 14.88 -10.43 -41.55
C ASN A 765 14.07 -9.19 -41.16
N CYS A 766 13.20 -9.28 -40.15
CA CYS A 766 12.50 -8.13 -39.57
C CYS A 766 13.40 -7.18 -38.74
N TYR A 767 14.64 -7.56 -38.45
CA TYR A 767 15.65 -6.75 -37.75
C TYR A 767 16.75 -6.20 -38.68
N ARG A 768 16.62 -6.41 -40.00
CA ARG A 768 17.35 -5.64 -41.02
C ARG A 768 16.76 -4.24 -41.12
#